data_AF-A0A842UBE6-F1
#
_entry.id   AF-A0A842UBE6-F1
#
_cell.length_a   1.000
_cell.length_b   1.000
_cell.length_c   1.000
_cell.angle_alpha   90.00
_cell.angle_beta   90.00
_cell.angle_gamma   90.00
#
_symmetry.space_group_name_H-M   'P 1'
#
loop_
_entity.id
_entity.type
_entity.pdbx_description
1 polymer ?
#
loop_
_entity_poly.entity_id
_entity_poly.type
_entity_poly.pdbx_seq_one_letter_code
_entity_poly.pdbx_strand_id
1 'polypeptide(L)'
;MKYKEFTLDPFQEDAIHSIEKNHSVVVSAATGTGKTLIADYIIDKSIKEKKRVIYTAPIKALSNQKYRDFIHEYGKDKIGILTGDVVINDRAPVLIMTTEVYRNMLLEHSIVPDLSYVIFDEVHFMNDPERGTVWEESIIFSPKTVRFLCLSATIPNAAVFSQWIRDIKGHEVDVVTCDKRAVPLQHFLFDNEAGVTTARELKRMAEMEENYRMLQARKRKVKKRSLRPKPNPPNHLYLVEYLQENDMLPTIFFTFSRKQCWENGLECAKEFDFTSDQEKAEIIEEYNAIIPAKFRSMRSMQNLRSMLVRGIATHNAGILPMAKELVEILFSRGLISVLYATETFAVGINMPARSVCLQSLRKFDGRTFRYLYSKEYYQIAGRAGRRGIDKQGFVFAMVDKGYDDIPKIISITTKDVEPIVSQFSLSPNMVLNLVDNYDDYKIEEILKQNFGYYMLRKKRKRQVRIMASFNNLKRKLTKNDYIDKRTNRLTAKGRFAARLYADELLLGELLFNGTFNRLSETDINVLLGAIVYEPRRADKFYTKIKHPKVKVDMSNKLIRKRLKEKHLALVDDLVRSWSEGCEFKKLLSKSNLAEGDIIRFFRQIIDRLGQIMKAESSLTDKLKNSAKKIDRDVVAVEFY
;
A
#
# COMPACT_ATOMS: atom_id res chain seq x y z
N MET A 1 24.92 13.46 20.56
CA MET A 1 25.09 12.01 20.71
C MET A 1 25.59 11.42 19.40
N LYS A 2 26.66 10.61 19.42
CA LYS A 2 27.10 9.83 18.24
C LYS A 2 26.47 8.45 18.31
N TYR A 3 25.91 7.99 17.20
CA TYR A 3 25.34 6.65 17.07
C TYR A 3 25.67 6.09 15.68
N LYS A 4 26.32 4.93 15.65
CA LYS A 4 27.02 4.42 14.46
C LYS A 4 27.99 5.50 13.94
N GLU A 5 27.99 5.76 12.64
CA GLU A 5 28.83 6.79 12.00
C GLU A 5 28.17 8.19 11.98
N PHE A 6 26.99 8.35 12.58
CA PHE A 6 26.19 9.57 12.49
C PHE A 6 26.20 10.38 13.80
N THR A 7 26.13 11.70 13.64
CA THR A 7 25.74 12.60 14.73
C THR A 7 24.21 12.73 14.68
N LEU A 8 23.56 12.40 15.79
CA LEU A 8 22.10 12.41 15.85
C LEU A 8 21.55 13.84 15.88
N ASP A 9 20.42 14.03 15.20
CA ASP A 9 19.64 15.26 15.29
C ASP A 9 18.94 15.34 16.68
N PRO A 10 18.67 16.53 17.22
CA PRO A 10 18.09 16.68 18.57
C PRO A 10 16.82 15.85 18.81
N PHE A 11 15.93 15.78 17.82
CA PHE A 11 14.70 14.98 17.95
C PHE A 11 14.98 13.47 18.04
N GLN A 12 16.06 12.99 17.41
CA GLN A 12 16.46 11.58 17.52
C GLN A 12 17.03 11.30 18.91
N GLU A 13 17.79 12.25 19.48
CA GLU A 13 18.29 12.17 20.85
C GLU A 13 17.13 12.15 21.84
N ASP A 14 16.16 13.06 21.72
CA ASP A 14 14.98 13.10 22.60
C ASP A 14 14.22 11.77 22.58
N ALA A 15 14.01 11.20 21.39
CA ALA A 15 13.35 9.90 21.24
C ALA A 15 14.15 8.78 21.92
N ILE A 16 15.47 8.76 21.75
CA ILE A 16 16.35 7.76 22.38
C ILE A 16 16.34 7.90 23.91
N HIS A 17 16.38 9.12 24.46
CA HIS A 17 16.30 9.33 25.91
C HIS A 17 14.97 8.79 26.49
N SER A 18 13.86 8.94 25.78
CA SER A 18 12.57 8.33 26.18
C SER A 18 12.61 6.79 26.09
N ILE A 19 13.25 6.22 25.06
CA ILE A 19 13.44 4.77 24.92
C ILE A 19 14.32 4.21 26.05
N GLU A 20 15.34 4.96 26.49
CA GLU A 20 16.18 4.58 27.64
C GLU A 20 15.39 4.56 28.96
N LYS A 21 14.37 5.43 29.10
CA LYS A 21 13.41 5.38 30.22
C LYS A 21 12.35 4.29 30.08
N ASN A 22 12.44 3.44 29.06
CA ASN A 22 11.47 2.38 28.74
C ASN A 22 10.05 2.94 28.47
N HIS A 23 9.97 4.13 27.88
CA HIS A 23 8.72 4.72 27.43
C HIS A 23 8.40 4.28 25.99
N SER A 24 7.11 4.33 25.64
CA SER A 24 6.71 4.34 24.23
C SER A 24 6.94 5.74 23.65
N VAL A 25 7.19 5.84 22.34
CA VAL A 25 7.48 7.12 21.68
C VAL A 25 6.67 7.26 20.39
N VAL A 26 6.01 8.39 20.23
CA VAL A 26 5.37 8.82 18.97
C VAL A 26 6.26 9.86 18.31
N VAL A 27 6.92 9.48 17.23
CA VAL A 27 7.78 10.37 16.43
C VAL A 27 6.98 10.88 15.24
N SER A 28 6.69 12.18 15.25
CA SER A 28 6.09 12.87 14.12
C SER A 28 7.12 13.76 13.44
N ALA A 29 7.71 13.26 12.36
CA ALA A 29 8.75 13.98 11.64
C ALA A 29 8.57 13.85 10.13
N ALA A 30 8.91 14.89 9.38
CA ALA A 30 8.78 14.89 7.93
C ALA A 30 9.53 13.71 7.26
N THR A 31 9.12 13.32 6.05
CA THR A 31 9.85 12.31 5.28
C THR A 31 11.29 12.77 4.98
N GLY A 32 12.26 11.85 5.01
CA GLY A 32 13.68 12.16 4.77
C GLY A 32 14.47 12.68 5.99
N THR A 33 13.87 12.84 7.17
CA THR A 33 14.58 13.30 8.39
C THR A 33 15.41 12.23 9.09
N GLY A 34 15.43 10.99 8.61
CA GLY A 34 16.23 9.91 9.22
C GLY A 34 15.58 9.25 10.43
N LYS A 35 14.24 9.17 10.47
CA LYS A 35 13.46 8.47 11.51
C LYS A 35 13.95 7.03 11.76
N THR A 36 14.48 6.36 10.73
CA THR A 36 14.96 4.98 10.79
C THR A 36 16.06 4.77 11.83
N LEU A 37 16.92 5.76 12.09
CA LEU A 37 17.98 5.64 13.11
C LEU A 37 17.44 5.36 14.53
N ILE A 38 16.22 5.82 14.82
CA ILE A 38 15.56 5.55 16.12
C ILE A 38 15.10 4.08 16.19
N ALA A 39 14.64 3.52 15.07
CA ALA A 39 14.29 2.11 14.97
C ALA A 39 15.53 1.23 15.09
N ASP A 40 16.62 1.60 14.43
CA ASP A 40 17.91 0.91 14.52
C ASP A 40 18.42 0.86 15.96
N TYR A 41 18.28 1.96 16.71
CA TYR A 41 18.67 2.01 18.12
C TYR A 41 17.92 0.99 18.97
N ILE A 42 16.60 0.88 18.79
CA ILE A 42 15.79 -0.14 19.48
C ILE A 42 16.24 -1.55 19.09
N ILE A 43 16.51 -1.78 17.81
CA ILE A 43 16.97 -3.08 17.31
C ILE A 43 18.30 -3.47 17.99
N ASP A 44 19.29 -2.56 17.98
CA ASP A 44 20.59 -2.78 18.61
C ASP A 44 20.47 -3.02 20.13
N LYS A 45 19.64 -2.22 20.81
CA LYS A 45 19.36 -2.37 22.23
C LYS A 45 18.74 -3.73 22.54
N SER A 46 17.69 -4.11 21.82
CA SER A 46 16.99 -5.38 22.06
C SER A 46 17.85 -6.60 21.74
N ILE A 47 18.67 -6.57 20.69
CA ILE A 47 19.63 -7.64 20.40
C ILE A 47 20.62 -7.80 21.56
N LYS A 48 21.17 -6.70 22.10
CA LYS A 48 22.09 -6.73 23.26
C LYS A 48 21.41 -7.26 24.52
N GLU A 49 20.16 -6.88 24.76
CA GLU A 49 19.35 -7.34 25.91
C GLU A 49 18.77 -8.75 25.73
N LYS A 50 19.03 -9.43 24.60
CA LYS A 50 18.43 -10.72 24.23
C LYS A 50 16.90 -10.70 24.22
N LYS A 51 16.31 -9.56 23.88
CA LYS A 51 14.87 -9.38 23.70
C LYS A 51 14.51 -9.37 22.22
N ARG A 52 13.22 -9.54 21.92
CA ARG A 52 12.71 -9.52 20.55
C ARG A 52 12.06 -8.19 20.21
N VAL A 53 12.14 -7.83 18.93
CA VAL A 53 11.51 -6.64 18.35
C VAL A 53 10.72 -7.04 17.12
N ILE A 54 9.54 -6.46 16.98
CA ILE A 54 8.76 -6.55 15.74
C ILE A 54 8.83 -5.20 15.03
N TYR A 55 9.23 -5.21 13.78
CA TYR A 55 9.13 -4.07 12.87
C TYR A 55 7.94 -4.29 11.93
N THR A 56 6.93 -3.42 12.03
CA THR A 56 5.76 -3.46 11.16
C THR A 56 5.82 -2.38 10.09
N ALA A 57 5.51 -2.76 8.85
CA ALA A 57 5.38 -1.84 7.73
C ALA A 57 3.97 -1.92 7.10
N PRO A 58 3.41 -0.81 6.59
CA PRO A 58 2.08 -0.77 5.99
C PRO A 58 1.94 -1.61 4.73
N ILE A 59 3.02 -2.01 4.05
CA ILE A 59 2.95 -2.73 2.78
C ILE A 59 4.08 -3.75 2.65
N LYS A 60 3.82 -4.81 1.88
CA LYS A 60 4.79 -5.89 1.62
C LYS A 60 6.08 -5.37 0.97
N ALA A 61 5.98 -4.44 0.02
CA ALA A 61 7.16 -3.90 -0.66
C ALA A 61 8.14 -3.24 0.33
N LEU A 62 7.62 -2.43 1.25
CA LEU A 62 8.43 -1.80 2.30
C LEU A 62 8.96 -2.83 3.31
N SER A 63 8.19 -3.86 3.63
CA SER A 63 8.66 -4.97 4.48
C SER A 63 9.85 -5.69 3.86
N ASN A 64 9.77 -6.00 2.56
CA ASN A 64 10.85 -6.66 1.81
C ASN A 64 12.07 -5.75 1.69
N GLN A 65 11.87 -4.44 1.46
CA GLN A 65 12.98 -3.49 1.46
C GLN A 65 13.70 -3.48 2.81
N LYS A 66 12.96 -3.34 3.91
CA LYS A 66 13.54 -3.32 5.25
C LYS A 66 14.24 -4.62 5.62
N TYR A 67 13.73 -5.74 5.12
CA TYR A 67 14.39 -7.04 5.27
C TYR A 67 15.76 -7.07 4.62
N ARG A 68 15.90 -6.56 3.39
CA ARG A 68 17.20 -6.46 2.72
C ARG A 68 18.14 -5.49 3.44
N ASP A 69 17.64 -4.31 3.81
CA ASP A 69 18.41 -3.29 4.54
C ASP A 69 18.96 -3.87 5.85
N PHE A 70 18.10 -4.53 6.65
CA PHE A 70 18.49 -5.09 7.95
C PHE A 70 19.33 -6.36 7.84
N ILE A 71 19.19 -7.17 6.79
CA ILE A 71 20.12 -8.29 6.56
C ILE A 71 21.52 -7.77 6.29
N HIS A 72 21.64 -6.76 5.43
CA HIS A 72 22.93 -6.16 5.10
C HIS A 72 23.60 -5.60 6.36
N GLU A 73 22.81 -5.02 7.27
CA GLU A 73 23.32 -4.37 8.47
C GLU A 73 23.57 -5.32 9.66
N TYR A 74 22.64 -6.22 9.97
CA TYR A 74 22.67 -7.04 11.19
C TYR A 74 23.02 -8.52 10.95
N GLY A 75 22.98 -8.96 9.68
CA GLY A 75 23.19 -10.34 9.26
C GLY A 75 21.90 -11.17 9.21
N LYS A 76 21.86 -12.13 8.28
CA LYS A 76 20.69 -12.96 7.95
C LYS A 76 20.13 -13.75 9.15
N ASP A 77 20.99 -14.21 10.05
CA ASP A 77 20.57 -15.05 11.19
C ASP A 77 19.76 -14.28 12.24
N LYS A 78 19.91 -12.95 12.29
CA LYS A 78 19.24 -12.09 13.28
C LYS A 78 17.91 -11.51 12.79
N ILE A 79 17.61 -11.64 11.50
CA ILE A 79 16.46 -10.99 10.86
C ILE A 79 15.53 -12.06 10.29
N GLY A 80 14.25 -11.95 10.63
CA GLY A 80 13.16 -12.74 10.06
C GLY A 80 12.17 -11.85 9.33
N ILE A 81 11.46 -12.44 8.36
CA ILE A 81 10.34 -11.78 7.67
C ILE A 81 9.11 -12.69 7.65
N LEU A 82 7.98 -12.13 8.06
CA LEU A 82 6.66 -12.77 8.03
C LEU A 82 5.70 -11.90 7.20
N THR A 83 5.36 -12.38 6.00
CA THR A 83 4.25 -11.84 5.19
C THR A 83 3.13 -12.88 5.13
N GLY A 84 1.96 -12.50 4.59
CA GLY A 84 0.83 -13.45 4.44
C GLY A 84 1.18 -14.73 3.68
N ASP A 85 2.20 -14.67 2.83
CA ASP A 85 2.62 -15.74 1.93
C ASP A 85 4.01 -16.33 2.22
N VAL A 86 4.78 -15.75 3.13
CA VAL A 86 6.20 -16.06 3.31
C VAL A 86 6.54 -15.99 4.79
N VAL A 87 7.25 -17.01 5.25
CA VAL A 87 7.80 -17.05 6.61
C VAL A 87 9.25 -17.46 6.50
N ILE A 88 10.17 -16.56 6.86
CA ILE A 88 11.61 -16.79 6.88
C ILE A 88 12.13 -16.41 8.26
N ASN A 89 12.89 -17.32 8.89
CA ASN A 89 13.56 -17.11 10.17
C ASN A 89 12.63 -16.51 11.26
N ASP A 90 11.47 -17.14 11.49
CA ASP A 90 10.45 -16.68 12.45
C ASP A 90 10.88 -16.72 13.94
N ARG A 91 12.06 -17.29 14.22
CA ARG A 91 12.71 -17.31 15.54
C ARG A 91 13.74 -16.20 15.71
N ALA A 92 13.98 -15.38 14.69
CA ALA A 92 14.93 -14.28 14.74
C ALA A 92 14.61 -13.27 15.87
N PRO A 93 15.62 -12.62 16.47
CA PRO A 93 15.42 -11.56 17.45
C PRO A 93 14.65 -10.36 16.85
N VAL A 94 14.85 -10.07 15.56
CA VAL A 94 14.12 -9.02 14.85
C VAL A 94 13.19 -9.65 13.82
N LEU A 95 11.89 -9.40 13.96
CA LEU A 95 10.88 -9.86 13.00
C LEU A 95 10.30 -8.69 12.22
N ILE A 96 10.40 -8.75 10.90
CA ILE A 96 9.78 -7.78 9.99
C ILE A 96 8.48 -8.37 9.47
N MET A 97 7.39 -7.61 9.52
CA MET A 97 6.10 -8.08 9.03
C MET A 97 5.20 -6.94 8.57
N THR A 98 4.11 -7.26 7.88
CA THR A 98 3.06 -6.25 7.67
C THR A 98 2.27 -6.05 8.95
N THR A 99 1.66 -4.88 9.14
CA THR A 99 0.81 -4.61 10.30
C THR A 99 -0.34 -5.63 10.40
N GLU A 100 -0.86 -6.12 9.26
CA GLU A 100 -1.87 -7.19 9.25
C GLU A 100 -1.37 -8.49 9.86
N VAL A 101 -0.16 -8.92 9.51
CA VAL A 101 0.40 -10.17 10.06
C VAL A 101 0.57 -10.04 11.58
N TYR A 102 1.02 -8.88 12.06
CA TYR A 102 1.10 -8.64 13.50
C TYR A 102 -0.26 -8.68 14.19
N ARG A 103 -1.27 -7.98 13.64
CA ARG A 103 -2.66 -8.01 14.14
C ARG A 103 -3.22 -9.43 14.18
N ASN A 104 -2.95 -10.20 13.13
CA ASN A 104 -3.40 -11.58 12.99
C ASN A 104 -2.84 -12.47 14.10
N MET A 105 -1.53 -12.37 14.38
CA MET A 105 -0.88 -13.07 15.49
C MET A 105 -1.51 -12.72 16.84
N LEU A 106 -1.84 -11.45 17.06
CA LEU A 106 -2.48 -11.01 18.30
C LEU A 106 -3.90 -11.58 18.49
N LEU A 107 -4.70 -11.63 17.42
CA LEU A 107 -6.05 -12.22 17.48
C LEU A 107 -6.03 -13.73 17.72
N GLU A 108 -5.00 -14.41 17.21
CA GLU A 108 -4.77 -15.85 17.43
C GLU A 108 -4.03 -16.16 18.75
N HIS A 109 -3.74 -15.15 19.58
CA HIS A 109 -2.94 -15.29 20.81
C HIS A 109 -1.54 -15.90 20.60
N SER A 110 -0.99 -15.72 19.40
CA SER A 110 0.38 -16.10 19.05
C SER A 110 1.36 -15.06 19.59
N ILE A 111 1.69 -15.17 20.87
CA ILE A 111 2.59 -14.24 21.56
C ILE A 111 4.04 -14.52 21.15
N VAL A 112 4.75 -13.47 20.74
CA VAL A 112 6.20 -13.52 20.55
C VAL A 112 6.88 -13.45 21.93
N PRO A 113 7.64 -14.48 22.36
CA PRO A 113 8.34 -14.46 23.64
C PRO A 113 9.33 -13.30 23.71
N ASP A 114 9.51 -12.74 24.91
CA ASP A 114 10.49 -11.67 25.19
C ASP A 114 10.38 -10.43 24.29
N LEU A 115 9.19 -10.18 23.73
CA LEU A 115 8.91 -9.01 22.90
C LEU A 115 8.96 -7.73 23.76
N SER A 116 9.94 -6.87 23.50
CA SER A 116 10.09 -5.59 24.21
C SER A 116 9.42 -4.44 23.49
N TYR A 117 9.61 -4.36 22.18
CA TYR A 117 9.15 -3.24 21.36
C TYR A 117 8.47 -3.70 20.09
N VAL A 118 7.44 -2.95 19.70
CA VAL A 118 6.85 -3.00 18.36
C VAL A 118 7.05 -1.64 17.70
N ILE A 119 7.69 -1.66 16.55
CA ILE A 119 7.94 -0.47 15.72
C ILE A 119 6.82 -0.42 14.68
N PHE A 120 5.99 0.60 14.77
CA PHE A 120 4.98 0.91 13.75
C PHE A 120 5.55 1.95 12.80
N ASP A 121 5.92 1.53 11.60
CA ASP A 121 6.32 2.48 10.55
C ASP A 121 5.11 3.04 9.82
N GLU A 122 5.22 4.30 9.40
CA GLU A 122 4.20 5.07 8.71
C GLU A 122 2.80 4.99 9.36
N VAL A 123 2.71 5.26 10.66
CA VAL A 123 1.45 5.19 11.46
C VAL A 123 0.32 6.03 10.88
N HIS A 124 0.62 7.07 10.10
CA HIS A 124 -0.40 7.81 9.39
C HIS A 124 -1.27 6.93 8.46
N PHE A 125 -0.82 5.74 8.05
CA PHE A 125 -1.67 4.76 7.33
C PHE A 125 -2.92 4.34 8.12
N MET A 126 -3.02 4.65 9.42
CA MET A 126 -4.26 4.52 10.18
C MET A 126 -5.45 5.29 9.55
N ASN A 127 -5.20 6.33 8.74
CA ASN A 127 -6.28 7.06 8.04
C ASN A 127 -6.85 6.29 6.83
N ASP A 128 -6.21 5.20 6.40
CA ASP A 128 -6.68 4.38 5.28
C ASP A 128 -8.08 3.79 5.58
N PRO A 129 -9.12 4.09 4.78
CA PRO A 129 -10.48 3.65 5.07
C PRO A 129 -10.69 2.13 5.06
N GLU A 130 -9.83 1.37 4.37
CA GLU A 130 -9.96 -0.08 4.25
C GLU A 130 -9.07 -0.83 5.23
N ARG A 131 -7.88 -0.29 5.52
CA ARG A 131 -6.83 -0.97 6.29
C ARG A 131 -6.53 -0.34 7.64
N GLY A 132 -6.99 0.88 7.88
CA GLY A 132 -6.63 1.67 9.07
C GLY A 132 -7.00 1.02 10.41
N THR A 133 -8.08 0.22 10.45
CA THR A 133 -8.51 -0.56 11.63
C THR A 133 -7.39 -1.44 12.19
N VAL A 134 -6.50 -1.94 11.33
CA VAL A 134 -5.44 -2.89 11.69
C VAL A 134 -4.44 -2.29 12.67
N TRP A 135 -4.12 -0.99 12.57
CA TRP A 135 -3.22 -0.31 13.51
C TRP A 135 -3.88 -0.15 14.88
N GLU A 136 -5.16 0.24 14.90
CA GLU A 136 -5.91 0.38 16.15
C GLU A 136 -5.99 -0.96 16.87
N GLU A 137 -6.36 -2.02 16.16
CA GLU A 137 -6.42 -3.39 16.68
C GLU A 137 -5.06 -3.87 17.18
N SER A 138 -4.00 -3.67 16.40
CA SER A 138 -2.64 -4.06 16.78
C SER A 138 -2.23 -3.42 18.11
N ILE A 139 -2.45 -2.11 18.23
CA ILE A 139 -2.14 -1.39 19.47
C ILE A 139 -3.04 -1.93 20.59
N ILE A 140 -4.36 -2.00 20.44
CA ILE A 140 -5.30 -2.44 21.48
C ILE A 140 -4.95 -3.85 22.01
N PHE A 141 -4.73 -4.83 21.14
CA PHE A 141 -4.49 -6.22 21.53
C PHE A 141 -3.05 -6.51 21.96
N SER A 142 -2.09 -5.62 21.70
CA SER A 142 -0.71 -5.77 22.18
C SER A 142 -0.66 -5.91 23.72
N PRO A 143 0.18 -6.80 24.28
CA PRO A 143 0.35 -6.90 25.73
C PRO A 143 0.78 -5.57 26.37
N LYS A 144 0.38 -5.31 27.62
CA LYS A 144 0.74 -4.06 28.35
C LYS A 144 2.24 -3.92 28.65
N THR A 145 2.97 -5.04 28.63
CA THR A 145 4.42 -5.10 28.83
C THR A 145 5.21 -4.58 27.63
N VAL A 146 4.61 -4.60 26.44
CA VAL A 146 5.25 -4.15 25.18
C VAL A 146 5.25 -2.62 25.12
N ARG A 147 6.33 -2.06 24.55
CA ARG A 147 6.47 -0.63 24.24
C ARG A 147 6.36 -0.40 22.73
N PHE A 148 6.05 0.84 22.36
CA PHE A 148 5.80 1.21 20.97
C PHE A 148 6.76 2.29 20.51
N LEU A 149 7.32 2.12 19.33
CA LEU A 149 7.88 3.21 18.55
C LEU A 149 6.94 3.46 17.36
N CYS A 150 6.20 4.55 17.41
CA CYS A 150 5.31 4.98 16.34
C CYS A 150 6.02 6.00 15.46
N LEU A 151 6.45 5.60 14.27
CA LEU A 151 7.08 6.48 13.28
C LEU A 151 6.04 6.95 12.28
N SER A 152 6.05 8.24 11.96
CA SER A 152 5.21 8.78 10.92
C SER A 152 5.75 10.08 10.35
N ALA A 153 5.32 10.40 9.12
CA ALA A 153 5.18 11.78 8.65
C ALA A 153 4.44 12.68 9.67
N THR A 154 4.41 13.98 9.39
CA THR A 154 3.78 15.01 10.23
C THR A 154 2.32 14.67 10.57
N ILE A 155 2.00 14.63 11.86
CA ILE A 155 0.67 14.32 12.42
C ILE A 155 0.28 15.47 13.37
N PRO A 156 -0.67 16.33 12.99
CA PRO A 156 -1.06 17.48 13.82
C PRO A 156 -1.59 17.11 15.22
N ASN A 157 -2.18 15.92 15.37
CA ASN A 157 -2.77 15.44 16.63
C ASN A 157 -1.93 14.34 17.31
N ALA A 158 -0.60 14.32 17.11
CA ALA A 158 0.31 13.34 17.72
C ALA A 158 0.17 13.26 19.26
N ALA A 159 -0.02 14.40 19.93
CA ALA A 159 -0.28 14.46 21.38
C ALA A 159 -1.58 13.78 21.81
N VAL A 160 -2.62 13.83 20.97
CA VAL A 160 -3.88 13.14 21.27
C VAL A 160 -3.73 11.65 21.05
N PHE A 161 -2.97 11.26 20.03
CA PHE A 161 -2.64 9.87 19.72
C PHE A 161 -1.79 9.22 20.81
N SER A 162 -0.75 9.88 21.31
CA SER A 162 0.07 9.37 22.42
C SER A 162 -0.73 9.21 23.70
N GLN A 163 -1.59 10.18 24.04
CA GLN A 163 -2.44 10.09 25.23
C GLN A 163 -3.42 8.92 25.12
N TRP A 164 -3.96 8.64 23.93
CA TRP A 164 -4.81 7.47 23.73
C TRP A 164 -4.06 6.16 24.03
N ILE A 165 -2.84 6.01 23.51
CA ILE A 165 -1.99 4.83 23.80
C ILE A 165 -1.70 4.73 25.31
N ARG A 166 -1.33 5.86 25.94
CA ARG A 166 -1.08 5.94 27.38
C ARG A 166 -2.29 5.47 28.19
N ASP A 167 -3.47 5.96 27.85
CA ASP A 167 -4.71 5.66 28.59
C ASP A 167 -5.11 4.17 28.47
N ILE A 168 -4.94 3.55 27.30
CA ILE A 168 -5.34 2.13 27.12
C ILE A 168 -4.27 1.14 27.58
N LYS A 169 -3.00 1.56 27.64
CA LYS A 169 -1.88 0.69 28.03
C LYS A 169 -1.41 0.86 29.46
N GLY A 170 -1.61 2.03 30.06
CA GLY A 170 -1.15 2.33 31.41
C GLY A 170 0.37 2.45 31.53
N HIS A 171 1.05 2.90 30.47
CA HIS A 171 2.48 3.22 30.49
C HIS A 171 2.75 4.56 29.81
N GLU A 172 3.89 5.18 30.10
CA GLU A 172 4.27 6.48 29.55
C GLU A 172 4.49 6.45 28.03
N VAL A 173 4.03 7.50 27.35
CA VAL A 173 4.12 7.66 25.90
C VAL A 173 4.53 9.10 25.58
N ASP A 174 5.77 9.28 25.15
CA ASP A 174 6.31 10.59 24.82
C ASP A 174 6.06 10.95 23.36
N VAL A 175 5.97 12.24 23.07
CA VAL A 175 5.81 12.76 21.70
C VAL A 175 7.03 13.56 21.32
N VAL A 176 7.60 13.22 20.17
CA VAL A 176 8.74 13.91 19.59
C VAL A 176 8.33 14.42 18.21
N THR A 177 8.46 15.73 17.99
CA THR A 177 8.07 16.36 16.72
C THR A 177 9.26 17.02 16.04
N CYS A 178 9.37 16.86 14.73
CA CYS A 178 10.36 17.57 13.91
C CYS A 178 9.75 18.02 12.58
N ASP A 179 9.47 19.32 12.48
CA ASP A 179 8.85 19.92 11.30
C ASP A 179 9.87 20.28 10.22
N LYS A 180 11.17 20.31 10.54
CA LYS A 180 12.22 20.68 9.59
C LYS A 180 12.66 19.45 8.79
N ARG A 181 12.47 19.48 7.47
CA ARG A 181 13.04 18.49 6.54
C ARG A 181 14.54 18.67 6.44
N ALA A 182 15.27 17.54 6.29
CA ALA A 182 16.71 17.56 6.01
C ALA A 182 17.01 18.26 4.67
N VAL A 183 16.15 18.07 3.67
CA VAL A 183 16.19 18.78 2.39
C VAL A 183 14.87 19.55 2.23
N PRO A 184 14.90 20.90 2.20
CA PRO A 184 13.71 21.72 2.03
C PRO A 184 13.11 21.51 0.63
N LEU A 185 11.78 21.59 0.53
CA LEU A 185 11.05 21.46 -0.73
C LEU A 185 10.65 22.83 -1.27
N GLN A 186 10.82 23.01 -2.57
CA GLN A 186 10.24 24.12 -3.34
C GLN A 186 9.11 23.58 -4.22
N HIS A 187 7.93 24.19 -4.06
CA HIS A 187 6.71 23.77 -4.74
C HIS A 187 6.38 24.73 -5.88
N PHE A 188 6.26 24.17 -7.08
CA PHE A 188 5.93 24.83 -8.32
C PHE A 188 4.68 24.20 -8.95
N LEU A 189 4.02 24.99 -9.77
CA LEU A 189 2.92 24.58 -10.64
C LEU A 189 3.40 24.78 -12.09
N PHE A 190 2.93 23.91 -12.99
CA PHE A 190 3.25 24.00 -14.42
C PHE A 190 1.96 24.07 -15.24
N ASP A 191 1.89 25.07 -16.11
CA ASP A 191 0.80 25.29 -17.07
C ASP A 191 1.44 25.70 -18.41
N ASN A 192 0.90 25.24 -19.55
CA ASN A 192 1.55 25.50 -20.84
C ASN A 192 1.61 27.00 -21.20
N GLU A 193 0.67 27.81 -20.71
CA GLU A 193 0.64 29.25 -21.03
C GLU A 193 1.49 30.06 -20.05
N ALA A 194 1.46 29.68 -18.76
CA ALA A 194 2.22 30.38 -17.71
C ALA A 194 3.64 29.85 -17.49
N GLY A 195 3.97 28.68 -18.05
CA GLY A 195 5.20 27.95 -17.73
C GLY A 195 5.24 27.49 -16.27
N VAL A 196 6.45 27.45 -15.71
CA VAL A 196 6.66 27.17 -14.28
C VAL A 196 6.30 28.41 -13.46
N THR A 197 5.36 28.25 -12.53
CA THR A 197 4.85 29.33 -11.66
C THR A 197 4.66 28.85 -10.22
N THR A 198 4.39 29.75 -9.29
CA THR A 198 4.06 29.42 -7.90
C THR A 198 2.56 29.49 -7.62
N ALA A 199 2.10 28.81 -6.55
CA ALA A 199 0.72 28.90 -6.08
C ALA A 199 0.26 30.35 -5.80
N ARG A 200 1.19 31.22 -5.38
CA ARG A 200 0.92 32.65 -5.11
C ARG A 200 0.71 33.43 -6.40
N GLU A 201 1.56 33.22 -7.39
CA GLU A 201 1.45 33.88 -8.70
C GLU A 201 0.21 33.41 -9.45
N LEU A 202 -0.05 32.10 -9.45
CA LEU A 202 -1.24 31.54 -10.08
C LEU A 202 -2.52 32.10 -9.44
N LYS A 203 -2.54 32.28 -8.11
CA LYS A 203 -3.65 32.95 -7.41
C LYS A 203 -3.84 34.39 -7.91
N ARG A 204 -2.76 35.16 -8.01
CA ARG A 204 -2.80 36.54 -8.52
C ARG A 204 -3.32 36.60 -9.96
N MET A 205 -2.84 35.70 -10.83
CA MET A 205 -3.29 35.61 -12.23
C MET A 205 -4.79 35.27 -12.31
N ALA A 206 -5.26 34.30 -11.51
CA ALA A 206 -6.67 33.92 -11.46
C ALA A 206 -7.57 35.07 -10.97
N GLU A 207 -7.16 35.79 -9.92
CA GLU A 207 -7.87 36.96 -9.40
C GLU A 207 -7.92 38.10 -10.44
N MET A 208 -6.83 38.34 -11.16
CA MET A 208 -6.77 39.34 -12.24
C MET A 208 -7.71 38.97 -13.40
N GLU A 209 -7.71 37.71 -13.84
CA GLU A 209 -8.62 37.23 -14.89
C GLU A 209 -10.08 37.36 -14.48
N GLU A 210 -10.42 37.01 -13.23
CA GLU A 210 -11.78 37.11 -12.72
C GLU A 210 -12.25 38.58 -12.66
N ASN A 211 -11.40 39.47 -12.15
CA ASN A 211 -11.66 40.91 -12.13
C ASN A 211 -11.86 41.48 -13.54
N TYR A 212 -11.01 41.08 -14.49
CA TYR A 212 -11.14 41.49 -15.89
C TYR A 212 -12.43 40.98 -16.53
N ARG A 213 -12.83 39.72 -16.24
CA ARG A 213 -14.12 39.15 -16.67
C ARG A 213 -15.30 39.91 -16.09
N MET A 214 -15.28 40.25 -14.80
CA MET A 214 -16.34 41.04 -14.16
C MET A 214 -16.47 42.43 -14.79
N LEU A 215 -15.35 43.09 -15.09
CA LEU A 215 -15.32 44.38 -15.78
C LEU A 215 -15.87 44.29 -17.21
N GLN A 216 -15.56 43.22 -17.96
CA GLN A 216 -16.11 42.99 -19.30
C GLN A 216 -17.60 42.63 -19.28
N ALA A 217 -18.05 41.83 -18.32
CA ALA A 217 -19.45 41.45 -18.16
C ALA A 217 -20.35 42.66 -17.84
N ARG A 218 -19.83 43.63 -17.08
CA ARG A 218 -20.49 44.92 -16.83
C ARG A 218 -20.62 45.80 -18.08
N LYS A 219 -19.73 45.63 -19.08
CA LYS A 219 -19.69 46.44 -20.31
C LYS A 219 -20.47 45.87 -21.51
N ARG A 220 -20.97 44.63 -21.48
CA ARG A 220 -21.63 44.00 -22.65
C ARG A 220 -22.94 43.26 -22.28
N LYS A 221 -24.09 43.88 -22.60
CA LYS A 221 -25.41 43.22 -22.72
C LYS A 221 -25.61 42.65 -24.14
N VAL A 222 -24.80 41.67 -24.60
CA VAL A 222 -25.13 40.94 -25.84
C VAL A 222 -24.67 39.48 -25.77
N LYS A 223 -25.62 38.57 -26.03
CA LYS A 223 -25.41 37.14 -26.29
C LYS A 223 -24.39 36.92 -27.42
N LYS A 224 -23.30 36.22 -27.14
CA LYS A 224 -22.69 35.24 -28.05
C LYS A 224 -21.95 34.18 -27.24
N ARG A 225 -22.41 32.93 -27.35
CA ARG A 225 -21.61 31.74 -27.05
C ARG A 225 -20.49 31.70 -28.10
N SER A 226 -19.40 32.44 -27.89
CA SER A 226 -18.17 32.15 -28.60
C SER A 226 -17.60 30.88 -28.01
N LEU A 227 -17.34 29.89 -28.88
CA LEU A 227 -16.51 28.74 -28.56
C LEU A 227 -15.17 29.29 -28.05
N ARG A 228 -14.95 29.25 -26.73
CA ARG A 228 -13.61 29.45 -26.18
C ARG A 228 -12.69 28.42 -26.86
N PRO A 229 -11.52 28.80 -27.37
CA PRO A 229 -10.48 27.82 -27.64
C PRO A 229 -10.30 27.00 -26.36
N LYS A 230 -10.35 25.67 -26.45
CA LYS A 230 -9.98 24.86 -25.29
C LYS A 230 -8.50 25.19 -25.00
N PRO A 231 -8.14 25.60 -23.77
CA PRO A 231 -6.74 25.78 -23.43
C PRO A 231 -5.98 24.47 -23.75
N ASN A 232 -4.74 24.61 -24.24
CA ASN A 232 -3.94 23.43 -24.55
C ASN A 232 -3.59 22.73 -23.23
N PRO A 233 -3.97 21.45 -23.07
CA PRO A 233 -3.71 20.72 -21.83
C PRO A 233 -2.19 20.66 -21.58
N PRO A 234 -1.74 20.73 -20.32
CA PRO A 234 -0.32 20.82 -20.00
C PRO A 234 0.44 19.62 -20.58
N ASN A 235 1.55 19.89 -21.26
CA ASN A 235 2.38 18.85 -21.89
C ASN A 235 3.56 18.49 -20.98
N HIS A 236 3.69 17.19 -20.68
CA HIS A 236 4.74 16.70 -19.79
C HIS A 236 6.14 16.84 -20.40
N LEU A 237 6.28 16.79 -21.72
CA LEU A 237 7.56 16.91 -22.41
C LEU A 237 8.20 18.29 -22.20
N TYR A 238 7.41 19.36 -22.25
CA TYR A 238 7.89 20.72 -21.98
C TYR A 238 8.40 20.88 -20.55
N LEU A 239 7.78 20.18 -19.59
CA LEU A 239 8.30 20.14 -18.23
C LEU A 239 9.59 19.33 -18.14
N VAL A 240 9.71 18.21 -18.87
CA VAL A 240 10.96 17.44 -18.93
C VAL A 240 12.11 18.28 -19.50
N GLU A 241 11.86 19.01 -20.59
CA GLU A 241 12.81 19.94 -21.20
C GLU A 241 13.26 21.01 -20.19
N TYR A 242 12.31 21.68 -19.54
CA TYR A 242 12.61 22.66 -18.49
C TYR A 242 13.48 22.07 -17.37
N LEU A 243 13.18 20.85 -16.92
CA LEU A 243 13.97 20.19 -15.87
C LEU A 243 15.38 19.86 -16.33
N GLN A 244 15.56 19.46 -17.59
CA GLN A 244 16.86 19.19 -18.17
C GLN A 244 17.71 20.46 -18.27
N GLU A 245 17.13 21.55 -18.82
CA GLU A 245 17.82 22.83 -19.00
C GLU A 245 18.24 23.49 -17.68
N ASN A 246 17.49 23.24 -16.61
CA ASN A 246 17.74 23.84 -15.29
C ASN A 246 18.47 22.91 -14.32
N ASP A 247 19.06 21.82 -14.79
CA ASP A 247 19.75 20.82 -13.96
C ASP A 247 18.86 20.37 -12.79
N MET A 248 17.66 19.89 -13.08
CA MET A 248 16.69 19.43 -12.07
C MET A 248 16.41 17.92 -12.16
N LEU A 249 17.18 17.18 -12.96
CA LEU A 249 17.12 15.72 -13.07
C LEU A 249 18.00 15.04 -11.98
N PRO A 250 17.73 13.78 -11.60
CA PRO A 250 16.64 12.93 -12.08
C PRO A 250 15.27 13.33 -11.52
N THR A 251 14.21 13.01 -12.25
CA THR A 251 12.83 13.28 -11.86
C THR A 251 11.95 12.03 -11.82
N ILE A 252 11.01 12.00 -10.88
CA ILE A 252 9.92 11.02 -10.86
C ILE A 252 8.63 11.71 -11.25
N PHE A 253 8.07 11.29 -12.39
CA PHE A 253 6.80 11.77 -12.91
C PHE A 253 5.65 10.86 -12.47
N PHE A 254 4.89 11.30 -11.47
CA PHE A 254 3.74 10.56 -10.96
C PHE A 254 2.52 10.74 -11.85
N THR A 255 2.00 9.61 -12.32
CA THR A 255 0.75 9.54 -13.10
C THR A 255 -0.21 8.54 -12.43
N PHE A 256 -1.50 8.87 -12.40
CA PHE A 256 -2.52 8.03 -11.74
C PHE A 256 -3.14 6.99 -12.67
N SER A 257 -2.48 6.70 -13.80
CA SER A 257 -2.95 5.75 -14.81
C SER A 257 -1.76 4.95 -15.33
N ARG A 258 -1.82 3.62 -15.18
CA ARG A 258 -0.79 2.70 -15.68
C ARG A 258 -0.61 2.82 -17.20
N LYS A 259 -1.71 3.01 -17.91
CA LYS A 259 -1.70 3.23 -19.36
C LYS A 259 -0.93 4.51 -19.69
N GLN A 260 -1.17 5.58 -18.94
CA GLN A 260 -0.54 6.87 -19.15
C GLN A 260 0.94 6.86 -18.76
N CYS A 261 1.37 6.07 -17.75
CA CYS A 261 2.80 5.82 -17.50
C CYS A 261 3.51 5.33 -18.77
N TRP A 262 2.92 4.32 -19.44
CA TRP A 262 3.49 3.75 -20.66
C TRP A 262 3.47 4.74 -21.83
N GLU A 263 2.35 5.42 -22.05
CA GLU A 263 2.21 6.40 -23.13
C GLU A 263 3.21 7.54 -22.98
N ASN A 264 3.27 8.19 -21.81
CA ASN A 264 4.19 9.29 -21.57
C ASN A 264 5.65 8.84 -21.63
N GLY A 265 5.99 7.67 -21.08
CA GLY A 265 7.36 7.16 -21.10
C GLY A 265 7.86 6.87 -22.52
N LEU A 266 7.02 6.27 -23.35
CA LEU A 266 7.34 6.01 -24.75
C LEU A 266 7.40 7.30 -25.58
N GLU A 267 6.56 8.28 -25.28
CA GLU A 267 6.59 9.60 -25.90
C GLU A 267 7.88 10.34 -25.54
N CYS A 268 8.25 10.37 -24.25
CA CYS A 268 9.49 10.96 -23.78
C CYS A 268 10.72 10.29 -24.42
N ALA A 269 10.72 8.97 -24.55
CA ALA A 269 11.82 8.23 -25.17
C ALA A 269 11.95 8.46 -26.68
N LYS A 270 10.98 9.07 -27.36
CA LYS A 270 11.13 9.49 -28.75
C LYS A 270 11.89 10.81 -28.87
N GLU A 271 11.61 11.73 -27.97
CA GLU A 271 12.13 13.09 -28.00
C GLU A 271 13.48 13.23 -27.28
N PHE A 272 13.70 12.45 -26.21
CA PHE A 272 14.86 12.59 -25.34
C PHE A 272 15.75 11.32 -25.32
N ASP A 273 17.04 11.53 -25.10
CA ASP A 273 18.04 10.51 -24.77
C ASP A 273 18.99 11.09 -23.72
N PHE A 274 18.95 10.52 -22.51
CA PHE A 274 19.72 11.00 -21.36
C PHE A 274 20.96 10.16 -21.08
N THR A 275 21.31 9.23 -21.95
CA THR A 275 22.35 8.22 -21.69
C THR A 275 23.49 8.28 -22.70
N SER A 276 24.71 8.14 -22.19
CA SER A 276 25.91 7.88 -22.97
C SER A 276 25.96 6.45 -23.51
N ASP A 277 26.85 6.17 -24.47
CA ASP A 277 27.01 4.82 -25.02
C ASP A 277 27.50 3.80 -23.98
N GLN A 278 28.27 4.25 -22.99
CA GLN A 278 28.72 3.41 -21.87
C GLN A 278 27.55 3.04 -20.95
N GLU A 279 26.73 4.02 -20.56
CA GLU A 279 25.53 3.76 -19.74
C GLU A 279 24.54 2.86 -20.46
N LYS A 280 24.39 3.03 -21.78
CA LYS A 280 23.56 2.14 -22.62
C LYS A 280 24.05 0.70 -22.56
N ALA A 281 25.36 0.48 -22.61
CA ALA A 281 25.94 -0.86 -22.50
C ALA A 281 25.66 -1.49 -21.12
N GLU A 282 25.88 -0.74 -20.03
CA GLU A 282 25.61 -1.19 -18.66
C GLU A 282 24.12 -1.54 -18.47
N ILE A 283 23.22 -0.69 -18.97
CA ILE A 283 21.77 -0.91 -18.91
C ILE A 283 21.37 -2.20 -19.66
N ILE A 284 21.96 -2.45 -20.83
CA ILE A 284 21.69 -3.65 -21.62
C ILE A 284 22.22 -4.90 -20.92
N GLU A 285 23.40 -4.82 -20.31
CA GLU A 285 23.99 -5.93 -19.54
C GLU A 285 23.08 -6.31 -18.37
N GLU A 286 22.71 -5.33 -17.54
CA GLU A 286 21.82 -5.55 -16.39
C GLU A 286 20.43 -6.05 -16.84
N TYR A 287 19.88 -5.50 -17.92
CA TYR A 287 18.64 -5.99 -18.52
C TYR A 287 18.74 -7.47 -18.92
N ASN A 288 19.86 -7.88 -19.53
CA ASN A 288 20.06 -9.26 -19.95
C ASN A 288 20.30 -10.19 -18.78
N ALA A 289 20.92 -9.71 -17.70
CA ALA A 289 21.12 -10.47 -16.47
C ALA A 289 19.79 -10.75 -15.75
N ILE A 290 18.94 -9.73 -15.60
CA ILE A 290 17.69 -9.84 -14.83
C ILE A 290 16.54 -10.41 -15.67
N ILE A 291 16.45 -10.09 -16.97
CA ILE A 291 15.33 -10.50 -17.82
C ILE A 291 15.71 -11.73 -18.67
N PRO A 292 15.16 -12.94 -18.41
CA PRO A 292 15.38 -14.13 -19.21
C PRO A 292 14.92 -13.97 -20.65
N ALA A 293 15.65 -14.63 -21.56
CA ALA A 293 15.40 -14.58 -23.00
C ALA A 293 13.93 -14.87 -23.39
N LYS A 294 13.26 -15.79 -22.68
CA LYS A 294 11.84 -16.13 -22.94
C LYS A 294 10.88 -14.94 -22.83
N PHE A 295 11.19 -13.95 -21.99
CA PHE A 295 10.35 -12.77 -21.78
C PHE A 295 10.75 -11.56 -22.63
N ARG A 296 12.00 -11.49 -23.13
CA ARG A 296 12.50 -10.35 -23.93
C ARG A 296 11.70 -10.10 -25.22
N SER A 297 11.04 -11.14 -25.75
CA SER A 297 10.16 -11.04 -26.93
C SER A 297 8.77 -10.45 -26.65
N MET A 298 8.42 -10.19 -25.39
CA MET A 298 7.15 -9.57 -25.02
C MET A 298 7.17 -8.08 -25.35
N ARG A 299 6.05 -7.56 -25.87
CA ARG A 299 5.94 -6.15 -26.26
C ARG A 299 6.21 -5.18 -25.11
N SER A 300 5.75 -5.50 -23.90
CA SER A 300 6.05 -4.74 -22.68
C SER A 300 7.55 -4.67 -22.40
N MET A 301 8.26 -5.80 -22.54
CA MET A 301 9.71 -5.88 -22.32
C MET A 301 10.52 -5.18 -23.41
N GLN A 302 10.06 -5.23 -24.66
CA GLN A 302 10.66 -4.48 -25.76
C GLN A 302 10.50 -2.97 -25.57
N ASN A 303 9.28 -2.53 -25.23
CA ASN A 303 8.99 -1.13 -24.91
C ASN A 303 9.82 -0.65 -23.71
N LEU A 304 9.91 -1.46 -22.65
CA LEU A 304 10.73 -1.13 -21.49
C LEU A 304 12.20 -0.97 -21.87
N ARG A 305 12.75 -1.94 -22.60
CA ARG A 305 14.14 -1.89 -23.07
C ARG A 305 14.40 -0.64 -23.92
N SER A 306 13.50 -0.27 -24.82
CA SER A 306 13.67 0.92 -25.68
C SER A 306 13.67 2.23 -24.90
N MET A 307 12.98 2.30 -23.76
CA MET A 307 13.03 3.46 -22.87
C MET A 307 14.29 3.43 -22.00
N LEU A 308 14.64 2.26 -21.44
CA LEU A 308 15.76 2.11 -20.51
C LEU A 308 17.07 2.58 -21.13
N VAL A 309 17.35 2.18 -22.39
CA VAL A 309 18.56 2.60 -23.13
C VAL A 309 18.60 4.09 -23.48
N ARG A 310 17.63 4.89 -23.01
CA ARG A 310 17.59 6.35 -23.15
C ARG A 310 17.54 7.04 -21.78
N GLY A 311 17.73 6.29 -20.70
CA GLY A 311 17.62 6.78 -19.33
C GLY A 311 16.19 7.07 -18.89
N ILE A 312 15.19 6.43 -19.52
CA ILE A 312 13.77 6.63 -19.25
C ILE A 312 13.15 5.30 -18.82
N ALA A 313 12.22 5.33 -17.87
CA ALA A 313 11.56 4.11 -17.43
C ALA A 313 10.11 4.33 -17.00
N THR A 314 9.39 3.22 -16.84
CA THR A 314 8.05 3.23 -16.23
C THR A 314 8.00 2.26 -15.07
N HIS A 315 7.30 2.65 -13.99
CA HIS A 315 7.11 1.82 -12.79
C HIS A 315 5.65 1.79 -12.35
N ASN A 316 5.02 0.62 -12.44
CA ASN A 316 3.64 0.44 -11.98
C ASN A 316 3.33 -1.02 -11.63
N ALA A 317 2.24 -1.24 -10.91
CA ALA A 317 1.85 -2.60 -10.49
C ALA A 317 1.48 -3.55 -11.64
N GLY A 318 1.30 -3.07 -12.87
CA GLY A 318 0.96 -3.87 -14.04
C GLY A 318 2.15 -4.55 -14.72
N ILE A 319 3.39 -4.15 -14.43
CA ILE A 319 4.60 -4.73 -15.02
C ILE A 319 5.12 -5.93 -14.23
N LEU A 320 5.90 -6.80 -14.88
CA LEU A 320 6.48 -7.99 -14.26
C LEU A 320 7.32 -7.64 -13.02
N PRO A 321 7.31 -8.46 -11.95
CA PRO A 321 8.11 -8.23 -10.73
C PRO A 321 9.58 -7.94 -11.00
N MET A 322 10.26 -8.81 -11.73
CA MET A 322 11.64 -8.66 -12.19
C MET A 322 11.92 -7.39 -13.00
N ALA A 323 10.93 -6.91 -13.76
CA ALA A 323 11.07 -5.67 -14.53
C ALA A 323 10.98 -4.44 -13.62
N LYS A 324 10.18 -4.50 -12.55
CA LYS A 324 10.18 -3.45 -11.50
C LYS A 324 11.52 -3.41 -10.79
N GLU A 325 12.04 -4.58 -10.43
CA GLU A 325 13.33 -4.72 -9.77
C GLU A 325 14.47 -4.15 -10.62
N LEU A 326 14.51 -4.46 -11.93
CA LEU A 326 15.46 -3.86 -12.85
C LEU A 326 15.36 -2.32 -12.86
N VAL A 327 14.15 -1.77 -12.96
CA VAL A 327 13.92 -0.31 -12.95
C VAL A 327 14.38 0.31 -11.63
N GLU A 328 14.10 -0.36 -10.51
CA GLU A 328 14.53 0.05 -9.17
C GLU A 328 16.07 0.08 -9.06
N ILE A 329 16.75 -0.98 -9.49
CA ILE A 329 18.21 -1.07 -9.51
C ILE A 329 18.81 0.05 -10.36
N LEU A 330 18.36 0.18 -11.61
CA LEU A 330 18.89 1.20 -12.54
C LEU A 330 18.62 2.63 -12.04
N PHE A 331 17.47 2.89 -11.41
CA PHE A 331 17.17 4.19 -10.82
C PHE A 331 18.09 4.49 -9.63
N SER A 332 18.35 3.50 -8.77
CA SER A 332 19.25 3.65 -7.62
C SER A 332 20.71 3.91 -8.02
N ARG A 333 21.15 3.36 -9.17
CA ARG A 333 22.48 3.60 -9.75
C ARG A 333 22.57 4.94 -10.51
N GLY A 334 21.48 5.68 -10.63
CA GLY A 334 21.46 6.96 -11.36
C GLY A 334 21.40 6.84 -12.88
N LEU A 335 21.14 5.64 -13.43
CA LEU A 335 21.06 5.39 -14.87
C LEU A 335 19.71 5.76 -15.49
N ILE A 336 18.73 6.15 -14.66
CA ILE A 336 17.42 6.62 -15.09
C ILE A 336 17.25 8.09 -14.68
N SER A 337 17.14 8.96 -15.68
CA SER A 337 16.92 10.39 -15.52
C SER A 337 15.44 10.75 -15.39
N VAL A 338 14.55 10.04 -16.08
CA VAL A 338 13.10 10.29 -16.02
C VAL A 338 12.35 9.00 -15.76
N LEU A 339 11.67 8.93 -14.60
CA LEU A 339 10.87 7.76 -14.19
C LEU A 339 9.38 8.10 -14.17
N TYR A 340 8.58 7.50 -15.04
CA TYR A 340 7.12 7.62 -14.99
C TYR A 340 6.54 6.54 -14.07
N ALA A 341 6.03 6.96 -12.91
CA ALA A 341 5.59 6.03 -11.87
C ALA A 341 4.12 6.24 -11.47
N THR A 342 3.46 5.16 -11.04
CA THR A 342 2.19 5.28 -10.31
C THR A 342 2.42 5.55 -8.82
N GLU A 343 1.37 6.00 -8.11
CA GLU A 343 1.40 6.30 -6.66
C GLU A 343 2.01 5.19 -5.80
N THR A 344 1.91 3.93 -6.20
CA THR A 344 2.51 2.80 -5.46
C THR A 344 4.02 2.92 -5.28
N PHE A 345 4.71 3.62 -6.17
CA PHE A 345 6.15 3.89 -6.04
C PHE A 345 6.44 4.87 -4.89
N ALA A 346 5.61 5.91 -4.71
CA ALA A 346 5.76 6.89 -3.63
C ALA A 346 5.58 6.28 -2.24
N VAL A 347 4.83 5.18 -2.12
CA VAL A 347 4.64 4.47 -0.85
C VAL A 347 5.67 3.36 -0.67
N GLY A 348 6.08 2.72 -1.77
CA GLY A 348 6.74 1.41 -1.79
C GLY A 348 8.20 1.36 -1.40
N ILE A 349 8.96 2.42 -1.71
CA ILE A 349 10.42 2.31 -1.86
C ILE A 349 11.12 3.60 -1.45
N ASN A 350 12.23 3.50 -0.72
CA ASN A 350 13.08 4.65 -0.41
C ASN A 350 13.97 5.09 -1.59
N MET A 351 13.37 5.66 -2.64
CA MET A 351 14.09 6.17 -3.81
C MET A 351 13.82 7.68 -3.98
N PRO A 352 14.63 8.55 -3.36
CA PRO A 352 14.52 9.98 -3.55
C PRO A 352 15.06 10.40 -4.92
N ALA A 353 14.48 11.45 -5.49
CA ALA A 353 14.89 12.08 -6.74
C ALA A 353 15.18 13.57 -6.51
N ARG A 354 15.91 14.22 -7.41
CA ARG A 354 16.14 15.66 -7.30
C ARG A 354 14.82 16.43 -7.45
N SER A 355 14.00 15.99 -8.40
CA SER A 355 12.67 16.53 -8.66
C SER A 355 11.56 15.49 -8.62
N VAL A 356 10.36 15.93 -8.29
CA VAL A 356 9.13 15.15 -8.40
C VAL A 356 8.10 15.95 -9.19
N CYS A 357 7.47 15.30 -10.16
CA CYS A 357 6.42 15.90 -10.98
C CYS A 357 5.10 15.15 -10.77
N LEU A 358 3.98 15.85 -10.66
CA LEU A 358 2.65 15.27 -10.66
C LEU A 358 1.95 15.67 -11.96
N GLN A 359 1.58 14.69 -12.78
CA GLN A 359 0.87 14.96 -14.04
C GLN A 359 -0.55 15.51 -13.82
N SER A 360 -1.14 15.18 -12.68
CA SER A 360 -2.44 15.69 -12.27
C SER A 360 -2.49 15.79 -10.75
N LEU A 361 -3.41 16.58 -10.23
CA LEU A 361 -3.77 16.59 -8.80
C LEU A 361 -5.12 15.91 -8.55
N ARG A 362 -5.60 15.13 -9.53
CA ARG A 362 -6.86 14.39 -9.47
C ARG A 362 -6.62 12.93 -9.79
N LYS A 363 -7.33 12.06 -9.08
CA LYS A 363 -7.31 10.61 -9.32
C LYS A 363 -8.69 9.99 -9.21
N PHE A 364 -8.84 8.82 -9.81
CA PHE A 364 -10.04 8.00 -9.68
C PHE A 364 -9.92 7.13 -8.42
N ASP A 365 -10.88 7.23 -7.50
CA ASP A 365 -10.88 6.49 -6.23
C ASP A 365 -11.65 5.15 -6.30
N GLY A 366 -12.01 4.71 -7.51
CA GLY A 366 -12.87 3.54 -7.73
C GLY A 366 -14.34 3.90 -7.98
N ARG A 367 -14.77 5.13 -7.64
CA ARG A 367 -16.15 5.59 -7.84
C ARG A 367 -16.21 6.89 -8.65
N THR A 368 -15.41 7.88 -8.26
CA THR A 368 -15.40 9.20 -8.91
C THR A 368 -13.97 9.73 -9.04
N PHE A 369 -13.80 10.73 -9.90
CA PHE A 369 -12.56 11.51 -9.93
C PHE A 369 -12.62 12.56 -8.82
N ARG A 370 -11.66 12.50 -7.89
CA ARG A 370 -11.49 13.46 -6.81
C ARG A 370 -10.09 14.09 -6.84
N TYR A 371 -9.94 15.22 -6.18
CA TYR A 371 -8.61 15.75 -5.90
C TYR A 371 -7.86 14.87 -4.91
N LEU A 372 -6.52 14.94 -4.97
CA LEU A 372 -5.65 14.37 -3.96
C LEU A 372 -5.93 15.03 -2.60
N TYR A 373 -5.82 14.23 -1.55
CA TYR A 373 -5.71 14.74 -0.19
C TYR A 373 -4.33 15.39 -0.01
N SER A 374 -4.21 16.38 0.87
CA SER A 374 -2.93 17.06 1.11
C SER A 374 -1.83 16.05 1.46
N LYS A 375 -2.17 15.04 2.26
CA LYS A 375 -1.25 13.99 2.64
C LYS A 375 -0.76 13.12 1.47
N GLU A 376 -1.63 12.79 0.52
CA GLU A 376 -1.24 12.04 -0.69
C GLU A 376 -0.25 12.87 -1.52
N TYR A 377 -0.52 14.17 -1.65
CA TYR A 377 0.39 15.11 -2.31
C TYR A 377 1.75 15.17 -1.59
N TYR A 378 1.77 15.37 -0.28
CA TYR A 378 3.01 15.50 0.49
C TYR A 378 3.80 14.18 0.63
N GLN A 379 3.13 13.04 0.54
CA GLN A 379 3.79 11.74 0.43
C GLN A 379 4.56 11.60 -0.89
N ILE A 380 3.94 12.03 -2.00
CA ILE A 380 4.58 12.06 -3.33
C ILE A 380 5.70 13.10 -3.37
N ALA A 381 5.39 14.35 -3.01
CA ALA A 381 6.33 15.47 -2.95
C ALA A 381 7.52 15.18 -2.03
N GLY A 382 7.29 14.37 -0.99
CA GLY A 382 8.32 13.97 -0.05
C GLY A 382 9.46 13.14 -0.64
N ARG A 383 9.30 12.63 -1.87
CA ARG A 383 10.36 11.94 -2.63
C ARG A 383 11.34 12.90 -3.31
N ALA A 384 11.06 14.20 -3.35
CA ALA A 384 11.99 15.19 -3.86
C ALA A 384 13.07 15.54 -2.82
N GLY A 385 14.29 15.73 -3.30
CA GLY A 385 15.48 16.05 -2.52
C GLY A 385 16.18 14.80 -1.98
N ARG A 386 17.40 14.55 -2.46
CA ARG A 386 18.28 13.47 -1.99
C ARG A 386 19.15 13.99 -0.84
N ARG A 387 18.96 13.42 0.35
CA ARG A 387 19.74 13.78 1.55
C ARG A 387 21.24 13.57 1.30
N GLY A 388 22.04 14.58 1.63
CA GLY A 388 23.50 14.54 1.44
C GLY A 388 23.99 14.89 0.04
N ILE A 389 23.08 15.03 -0.94
CA ILE A 389 23.42 15.37 -2.34
C ILE A 389 22.78 16.70 -2.72
N ASP A 390 21.47 16.84 -2.55
CA ASP A 390 20.72 18.01 -2.98
C ASP A 390 20.58 19.04 -1.85
N LYS A 391 20.78 20.33 -2.17
CA LYS A 391 20.51 21.44 -1.23
C LYS A 391 19.02 21.71 -1.04
N GLN A 392 18.23 21.41 -2.06
CA GLN A 392 16.78 21.60 -2.10
C GLN A 392 16.16 20.58 -3.05
N GLY A 393 14.94 20.13 -2.74
CA GLY A 393 14.14 19.27 -3.61
C GLY A 393 13.07 20.08 -4.34
N PHE A 394 12.80 19.74 -5.60
CA PHE A 394 11.84 20.47 -6.43
C PHE A 394 10.58 19.63 -6.65
N VAL A 395 9.41 20.26 -6.52
CA VAL A 395 8.12 19.59 -6.70
C VAL A 395 7.30 20.37 -7.70
N PHE A 396 6.85 19.73 -8.77
CA PHE A 396 6.05 20.34 -9.82
C PHE A 396 4.69 19.66 -9.90
N ALA A 397 3.60 20.42 -9.94
CA ALA A 397 2.28 19.87 -10.27
C ALA A 397 1.75 20.52 -11.54
N MET A 398 1.42 19.70 -12.53
CA MET A 398 0.79 20.16 -13.76
C MET A 398 -0.67 20.56 -13.46
N VAL A 399 -1.07 21.73 -13.94
CA VAL A 399 -2.39 22.31 -13.73
C VAL A 399 -3.00 22.63 -15.09
N ASP A 400 -4.24 22.19 -15.30
CA ASP A 400 -5.05 22.61 -16.44
C ASP A 400 -6.04 23.69 -16.00
N LYS A 401 -5.74 24.96 -16.28
CA LYS A 401 -6.62 26.10 -15.92
C LYS A 401 -8.03 26.01 -16.50
N GLY A 402 -8.22 25.24 -17.58
CA GLY A 402 -9.54 25.00 -18.18
C GLY A 402 -10.40 24.01 -17.41
N TYR A 403 -9.80 23.20 -16.53
CA TYR A 403 -10.45 22.05 -15.89
C TYR A 403 -10.31 22.00 -14.37
N ASP A 404 -9.22 22.54 -13.81
CA ASP A 404 -8.89 22.45 -12.40
C ASP A 404 -9.38 23.66 -11.58
N ASP A 405 -9.72 23.37 -10.32
CA ASP A 405 -10.11 24.35 -9.30
C ASP A 405 -8.86 24.91 -8.62
N ILE A 406 -8.46 26.11 -9.06
CA ILE A 406 -7.21 26.76 -8.62
C ILE A 406 -7.18 26.99 -7.09
N PRO A 407 -8.22 27.53 -6.43
CA PRO A 407 -8.29 27.58 -4.96
C PRO A 407 -8.04 26.21 -4.31
N LYS A 408 -8.61 25.15 -4.86
CA LYS A 408 -8.41 23.78 -4.33
C LYS A 408 -6.97 23.32 -4.53
N ILE A 409 -6.35 23.54 -5.69
CA ILE A 409 -4.93 23.24 -5.94
C ILE A 409 -4.03 23.95 -4.93
N ILE A 410 -4.27 25.24 -4.68
CA ILE A 410 -3.50 26.01 -3.70
C ILE A 410 -3.65 25.38 -2.31
N SER A 411 -4.86 24.98 -1.92
CA SER A 411 -5.09 24.36 -0.60
C SER A 411 -4.34 23.04 -0.40
N ILE A 412 -4.24 22.22 -1.45
CA ILE A 412 -3.54 20.92 -1.41
C ILE A 412 -2.03 21.13 -1.32
N THR A 413 -1.50 22.10 -2.07
CA THR A 413 -0.06 22.32 -2.22
C THR A 413 0.56 23.13 -1.08
N THR A 414 -0.23 23.84 -0.26
CA THR A 414 0.31 24.81 0.70
C THR A 414 0.70 24.24 2.07
N LYS A 415 -0.06 23.31 2.66
CA LYS A 415 0.29 22.67 3.96
C LYS A 415 -0.24 21.24 4.10
N ASP A 416 0.54 20.40 4.74
CA ASP A 416 0.13 19.07 5.22
C ASP A 416 -0.48 19.18 6.63
N VAL A 417 -1.80 19.03 6.75
CA VAL A 417 -2.54 19.32 8.00
C VAL A 417 -3.60 18.28 8.34
N GLU A 418 -3.51 17.05 7.82
CA GLU A 418 -4.53 16.04 8.12
C GLU A 418 -4.25 15.31 9.44
N PRO A 419 -5.15 15.40 10.44
CA PRO A 419 -5.02 14.65 11.68
C PRO A 419 -5.24 13.15 11.45
N ILE A 420 -4.70 12.33 12.35
CA ILE A 420 -5.12 10.92 12.45
C ILE A 420 -6.60 10.86 12.81
N VAL A 421 -7.35 10.05 12.07
CA VAL A 421 -8.75 9.72 12.29
C VAL A 421 -8.91 8.22 12.43
N SER A 422 -9.82 7.80 13.30
CA SER A 422 -10.12 6.38 13.50
C SER A 422 -10.86 5.81 12.28
N GLN A 423 -10.41 4.64 11.85
CA GLN A 423 -11.06 3.82 10.81
C GLN A 423 -11.51 2.47 11.38
N PHE A 424 -11.66 2.39 12.71
CA PHE A 424 -12.05 1.17 13.40
C PHE A 424 -13.36 0.61 12.85
N SER A 425 -13.33 -0.66 12.45
CA SER A 425 -14.50 -1.35 11.90
C SER A 425 -14.59 -2.79 12.40
N LEU A 426 -15.82 -3.25 12.63
CA LEU A 426 -16.07 -4.61 13.10
C LEU A 426 -16.15 -5.58 11.92
N SER A 427 -15.19 -6.49 11.84
CA SER A 427 -15.21 -7.63 10.90
C SER A 427 -15.83 -8.89 11.53
N PRO A 428 -16.39 -9.82 10.74
CA PRO A 428 -16.81 -11.12 11.24
C PRO A 428 -15.68 -11.88 11.94
N ASN A 429 -14.47 -11.86 11.38
CA ASN A 429 -13.27 -12.43 11.98
C ASN A 429 -13.02 -11.87 13.40
N MET A 430 -13.04 -10.55 13.56
CA MET A 430 -12.85 -9.91 14.86
C MET A 430 -13.93 -10.33 15.86
N VAL A 431 -15.20 -10.33 15.45
CA VAL A 431 -16.30 -10.72 16.35
C VAL A 431 -16.16 -12.17 16.80
N LEU A 432 -15.79 -13.09 15.90
CA LEU A 432 -15.58 -14.50 16.25
C LEU A 432 -14.43 -14.64 17.25
N ASN A 433 -13.28 -14.01 16.99
CA ASN A 433 -12.14 -14.05 17.92
C ASN A 433 -12.46 -13.40 19.27
N LEU A 434 -13.24 -12.33 19.30
CA LEU A 434 -13.67 -11.71 20.55
C LEU A 434 -14.57 -12.65 21.37
N VAL A 435 -15.54 -13.29 20.71
CA VAL A 435 -16.47 -14.23 21.37
C VAL A 435 -15.77 -15.51 21.85
N ASP A 436 -14.73 -15.97 21.15
CA ASP A 436 -14.00 -17.19 21.54
C ASP A 436 -13.15 -16.98 22.80
N ASN A 437 -12.63 -15.77 22.98
CA ASN A 437 -11.57 -15.50 23.96
C ASN A 437 -12.00 -14.63 25.15
N TYR A 438 -13.14 -13.94 25.05
CA TYR A 438 -13.54 -12.95 26.05
C TYR A 438 -15.04 -13.04 26.38
N ASP A 439 -15.40 -12.66 27.60
CA ASP A 439 -16.79 -12.45 27.99
C ASP A 439 -17.33 -11.11 27.48
N ASP A 440 -18.66 -10.93 27.53
CA ASP A 440 -19.31 -9.73 26.99
C ASP A 440 -18.86 -8.43 27.70
N TYR A 441 -18.47 -8.49 28.99
CA TYR A 441 -17.96 -7.33 29.73
C TYR A 441 -16.58 -6.91 29.19
N LYS A 442 -15.67 -7.87 29.05
CA LYS A 442 -14.33 -7.62 28.54
C LYS A 442 -14.34 -7.19 27.07
N ILE A 443 -15.23 -7.77 26.27
CA ILE A 443 -15.48 -7.33 24.89
C ILE A 443 -15.90 -5.87 24.86
N GLU A 444 -16.84 -5.46 25.71
CA GLU A 444 -17.27 -4.06 25.76
C GLU A 444 -16.12 -3.13 26.17
N GLU A 445 -15.28 -3.53 27.12
CA GLU A 445 -14.07 -2.78 27.51
C GLU A 445 -13.12 -2.61 26.32
N ILE A 446 -12.78 -3.70 25.62
CA ILE A 446 -11.89 -3.69 24.44
C ILE A 446 -12.47 -2.79 23.35
N LEU A 447 -13.76 -2.90 23.05
CA LEU A 447 -14.40 -2.08 22.02
C LEU A 447 -14.38 -0.60 22.40
N LYS A 448 -14.39 -0.23 23.69
CA LYS A 448 -14.26 1.16 24.14
C LYS A 448 -12.83 1.70 24.07
N GLN A 449 -11.84 0.85 23.86
CA GLN A 449 -10.43 1.28 23.73
C GLN A 449 -10.07 1.80 22.33
N ASN A 450 -10.96 1.75 21.33
CA ASN A 450 -10.64 2.29 20.00
C ASN A 450 -10.45 3.83 20.00
N PHE A 451 -9.65 4.33 19.06
CA PHE A 451 -9.29 5.74 18.97
C PHE A 451 -10.50 6.62 18.69
N GLY A 452 -11.46 6.14 17.89
CA GLY A 452 -12.71 6.84 17.61
C GLY A 452 -13.56 7.08 18.87
N TYR A 453 -13.68 6.08 19.73
CA TYR A 453 -14.35 6.19 21.03
C TYR A 453 -13.65 7.19 21.93
N TYR A 454 -12.31 7.12 21.98
CA TYR A 454 -11.49 8.06 22.75
C TYR A 454 -11.75 9.53 22.36
N MET A 455 -11.75 9.80 21.05
CA MET A 455 -12.00 11.13 20.48
C MET A 455 -13.41 11.64 20.78
N LEU A 456 -14.42 10.76 20.76
CA LEU A 456 -15.80 11.12 21.07
C LEU A 456 -16.02 11.37 22.56
N ARG A 457 -15.36 10.59 23.44
CA ARG A 457 -15.41 10.77 24.90
C ARG A 457 -14.94 12.17 25.30
N LYS A 458 -13.84 12.66 24.71
CA LYS A 458 -13.33 14.02 24.92
C LYS A 458 -14.34 15.11 24.51
N LYS A 459 -15.18 14.85 23.50
CA LYS A 459 -16.16 15.82 22.97
C LYS A 459 -17.49 15.86 23.73
N ARG A 460 -17.69 15.09 24.81
CA ARG A 460 -18.95 14.99 25.59
C ARG A 460 -20.20 14.74 24.72
N LYS A 461 -20.06 14.13 23.53
CA LYS A 461 -21.16 13.87 22.59
C LYS A 461 -21.45 12.37 22.48
N ARG A 462 -22.73 12.02 22.72
CA ARG A 462 -23.49 10.77 22.41
C ARG A 462 -22.82 9.41 22.69
N GLN A 463 -23.58 8.50 23.31
CA GLN A 463 -23.25 7.07 23.42
C GLN A 463 -22.80 6.48 22.07
N VAL A 464 -21.55 6.02 22.01
CA VAL A 464 -21.03 5.27 20.87
C VAL A 464 -21.77 3.94 20.80
N ARG A 465 -22.50 3.70 19.71
CA ARG A 465 -23.28 2.46 19.48
C ARG A 465 -22.41 1.27 19.04
N ILE A 466 -21.13 1.23 19.41
CA ILE A 466 -20.21 0.17 18.97
C ILE A 466 -20.66 -1.22 19.45
N MET A 467 -21.16 -1.30 20.69
CA MET A 467 -21.71 -2.55 21.23
C MET A 467 -22.99 -2.98 20.51
N ALA A 468 -23.82 -2.03 20.04
CA ALA A 468 -24.99 -2.36 19.23
C ALA A 468 -24.58 -2.93 17.86
N SER A 469 -23.54 -2.38 17.23
CA SER A 469 -22.96 -2.92 15.99
C SER A 469 -22.38 -4.31 16.19
N PHE A 470 -21.65 -4.53 17.29
CA PHE A 470 -21.13 -5.85 17.69
C PHE A 470 -22.27 -6.85 17.87
N ASN A 471 -23.27 -6.53 18.70
CA ASN A 471 -24.43 -7.40 18.96
C ASN A 471 -25.25 -7.69 17.70
N ASN A 472 -25.36 -6.74 16.76
CA ASN A 472 -25.98 -6.97 15.46
C ASN A 472 -25.21 -8.01 14.64
N LEU A 473 -23.87 -7.95 14.63
CA LEU A 473 -23.04 -8.89 13.88
C LEU A 473 -22.98 -10.26 14.57
N LYS A 474 -22.80 -10.31 15.90
CA LYS A 474 -22.90 -11.53 16.73
C LYS A 474 -24.21 -12.28 16.45
N ARG A 475 -25.35 -11.58 16.49
CA ARG A 475 -26.67 -12.18 16.13
C ARG A 475 -26.73 -12.75 14.72
N LYS A 476 -26.12 -12.09 13.72
CA LYS A 476 -26.04 -12.63 12.36
C LYS A 476 -25.18 -13.89 12.31
N LEU A 477 -24.04 -13.91 13.00
CA LEU A 477 -23.15 -15.07 13.06
C LEU A 477 -23.81 -16.26 13.77
N THR A 478 -24.50 -16.00 14.88
CA THR A 478 -25.33 -16.98 15.58
C THR A 478 -26.46 -17.54 14.72
N LYS A 479 -27.09 -16.69 13.88
CA LYS A 479 -28.14 -17.15 12.94
C LYS A 479 -27.61 -18.07 11.85
N ASN A 480 -26.35 -17.91 11.44
CA ASN A 480 -25.71 -18.72 10.40
C ASN A 480 -24.81 -19.83 10.98
N ASP A 481 -25.02 -20.18 12.26
CA ASP A 481 -24.37 -21.30 12.93
C ASP A 481 -22.84 -21.19 13.07
N TYR A 482 -22.31 -19.96 13.13
CA TYR A 482 -20.90 -19.72 13.50
C TYR A 482 -20.72 -19.65 15.02
N ILE A 483 -21.77 -19.24 15.74
CA ILE A 483 -21.80 -19.16 17.20
C ILE A 483 -23.01 -19.98 17.64
N ASP A 484 -22.79 -20.94 18.53
CA ASP A 484 -23.84 -21.78 19.06
C ASP A 484 -24.80 -20.96 19.95
N LYS A 485 -26.11 -21.09 19.70
CA LYS A 485 -27.14 -20.29 20.38
C LYS A 485 -27.25 -20.57 21.88
N ARG A 486 -26.93 -21.79 22.32
CA ARG A 486 -27.16 -22.24 23.69
C ARG A 486 -25.96 -21.96 24.59
N THR A 487 -24.78 -22.25 24.06
CA THR A 487 -23.50 -22.14 24.78
C THR A 487 -22.82 -20.78 24.58
N ASN A 488 -23.23 -20.02 23.55
CA ASN A 488 -22.57 -18.78 23.12
C ASN A 488 -21.06 -18.97 22.81
N ARG A 489 -20.67 -20.19 22.43
CA ARG A 489 -19.30 -20.53 22.00
C ARG A 489 -19.24 -20.70 20.48
N LEU A 490 -18.04 -20.63 19.91
CA LEU A 490 -17.86 -20.88 18.49
C LEU A 490 -18.20 -22.33 18.14
N THR A 491 -18.92 -22.53 17.03
CA THR A 491 -19.07 -23.85 16.40
C THR A 491 -17.77 -24.25 15.69
N ALA A 492 -17.68 -25.46 15.12
CA ALA A 492 -16.55 -25.84 14.27
C ALA A 492 -16.38 -24.86 13.08
N LYS A 493 -17.51 -24.46 12.49
CA LYS A 493 -17.57 -23.46 11.43
C LYS A 493 -17.14 -22.07 11.89
N GLY A 494 -17.53 -21.69 13.10
CA GLY A 494 -17.06 -20.48 13.78
C GLY A 494 -15.54 -20.45 13.94
N ARG A 495 -14.97 -21.52 14.50
CA ARG A 495 -13.52 -21.65 14.72
C ARG A 495 -12.73 -21.61 13.42
N PHE A 496 -13.24 -22.26 12.37
CA PHE A 496 -12.63 -22.18 11.03
C PHE A 496 -12.60 -20.73 10.52
N ALA A 497 -13.75 -20.03 10.53
CA ALA A 497 -13.83 -18.65 10.05
C ALA A 497 -13.05 -17.65 10.91
N ALA A 498 -12.87 -17.91 12.21
CA ALA A 498 -12.05 -17.09 13.11
C ALA A 498 -10.56 -17.08 12.73
N ARG A 499 -10.09 -18.08 11.99
CA ARG A 499 -8.69 -18.20 11.50
C ARG A 499 -8.50 -17.66 10.08
N LEU A 500 -9.56 -17.17 9.44
CA LEU A 500 -9.51 -16.59 8.10
C LEU A 500 -9.50 -15.07 8.17
N TYR A 501 -8.64 -14.45 7.37
CA TYR A 501 -8.45 -13.00 7.33
C TYR A 501 -9.14 -12.32 6.15
N ALA A 502 -9.68 -13.11 5.24
CA ALA A 502 -10.49 -12.64 4.14
C ALA A 502 -11.48 -13.71 3.69
N ASP A 503 -12.62 -13.24 3.17
CA ASP A 503 -13.69 -14.10 2.65
C ASP A 503 -14.22 -15.13 3.66
N GLU A 504 -14.07 -14.83 4.97
CA GLU A 504 -14.18 -15.79 6.07
C GLU A 504 -15.53 -16.52 6.11
N LEU A 505 -16.62 -15.78 5.88
CA LEU A 505 -17.95 -16.37 5.83
C LEU A 505 -18.20 -17.17 4.56
N LEU A 506 -17.71 -16.71 3.40
CA LEU A 506 -17.93 -17.42 2.14
C LEU A 506 -17.18 -18.75 2.13
N LEU A 507 -15.91 -18.72 2.53
CA LEU A 507 -15.08 -19.91 2.66
C LEU A 507 -15.63 -20.86 3.73
N GLY A 508 -16.14 -20.32 4.84
CA GLY A 508 -16.81 -21.12 5.88
C GLY A 508 -18.04 -21.87 5.37
N GLU A 509 -18.92 -21.23 4.59
CA GLU A 509 -20.06 -21.93 3.99
C GLU A 509 -19.63 -23.00 2.97
N LEU A 510 -18.64 -22.69 2.12
CA LEU A 510 -18.16 -23.59 1.07
C LEU A 510 -17.43 -24.82 1.63
N LEU A 511 -16.69 -24.67 2.72
CA LEU A 511 -16.06 -25.79 3.40
C LEU A 511 -17.10 -26.72 4.03
N PHE A 512 -18.02 -26.16 4.84
CA PHE A 512 -18.95 -26.95 5.63
C PHE A 512 -20.12 -27.55 4.83
N ASN A 513 -20.39 -27.08 3.60
CA ASN A 513 -21.30 -27.77 2.67
C ASN A 513 -20.59 -28.85 1.81
N GLY A 514 -19.30 -29.12 2.10
CA GLY A 514 -18.49 -30.14 1.43
C GLY A 514 -18.03 -29.78 0.01
N THR A 515 -18.03 -28.50 -0.39
CA THR A 515 -17.66 -28.11 -1.77
C THR A 515 -16.21 -28.48 -2.09
N PHE A 516 -15.26 -28.19 -1.19
CA PHE A 516 -13.85 -28.53 -1.38
C PHE A 516 -13.59 -30.04 -1.45
N ASN A 517 -14.43 -30.88 -0.83
CA ASN A 517 -14.33 -32.34 -0.90
C ASN A 517 -14.64 -32.85 -2.31
N ARG A 518 -15.67 -32.27 -2.96
CA ARG A 518 -16.17 -32.70 -4.27
C ARG A 518 -15.37 -32.17 -5.47
N LEU A 519 -14.81 -30.97 -5.36
CA LEU A 519 -14.10 -30.33 -6.47
C LEU A 519 -12.73 -30.94 -6.73
N SER A 520 -12.28 -30.98 -7.99
CA SER A 520 -10.88 -31.32 -8.29
C SER A 520 -9.92 -30.22 -7.81
N GLU A 521 -8.63 -30.52 -7.73
CA GLU A 521 -7.60 -29.53 -7.35
C GLU A 521 -7.63 -28.28 -8.24
N THR A 522 -7.87 -28.46 -9.54
CA THR A 522 -7.97 -27.38 -10.52
C THR A 522 -9.29 -26.61 -10.38
N ASP A 523 -10.40 -27.29 -10.11
CA ASP A 523 -11.69 -26.61 -9.89
C ASP A 523 -11.69 -25.80 -8.59
N ILE A 524 -10.93 -26.24 -7.57
CA ILE A 524 -10.67 -25.44 -6.36
C ILE A 524 -9.96 -24.14 -6.74
N ASN A 525 -8.93 -24.19 -7.59
CA ASN A 525 -8.25 -22.98 -8.07
C ASN A 525 -9.22 -22.06 -8.83
N VAL A 526 -10.09 -22.60 -9.69
CA VAL A 526 -11.11 -21.80 -10.42
C VAL A 526 -12.12 -21.16 -9.46
N LEU A 527 -12.60 -21.93 -8.47
CA LEU A 527 -13.51 -21.42 -7.43
C LEU A 527 -12.88 -20.25 -6.67
N LEU A 528 -11.65 -20.42 -6.18
CA LEU A 528 -10.94 -19.37 -5.47
C LEU A 528 -10.61 -18.19 -6.38
N GLY A 529 -10.28 -18.44 -7.65
CA GLY A 529 -10.13 -17.41 -8.68
C GLY A 529 -11.39 -16.56 -8.83
N ALA A 530 -12.59 -17.18 -8.84
CA ALA A 530 -13.84 -16.46 -8.91
C ALA A 530 -14.16 -15.65 -7.64
N ILE A 531 -13.67 -16.10 -6.48
CA ILE A 531 -13.79 -15.39 -5.20
C ILE A 531 -12.90 -14.15 -5.17
N VAL A 532 -11.63 -14.27 -5.56
CA VAL A 532 -10.66 -13.16 -5.49
C VAL A 532 -10.74 -12.20 -6.67
N TYR A 533 -11.48 -12.55 -7.73
CA TYR A 533 -11.61 -11.70 -8.90
C TYR A 533 -12.43 -10.43 -8.63
N GLU A 534 -11.76 -9.28 -8.74
CA GLU A 534 -12.35 -7.95 -8.65
C GLU A 534 -12.59 -7.38 -10.06
N PRO A 535 -13.84 -7.36 -10.55
CA PRO A 535 -14.12 -6.99 -11.93
C PRO A 535 -13.88 -5.49 -12.20
N ARG A 536 -13.11 -5.16 -13.23
CA ARG A 536 -13.00 -3.80 -13.78
C ARG A 536 -13.77 -3.69 -15.09
N ARG A 537 -14.27 -2.48 -15.39
CA ARG A 537 -15.09 -2.21 -16.59
C ARG A 537 -14.40 -2.58 -17.91
N ALA A 538 -13.07 -2.48 -17.94
CA ALA A 538 -12.28 -2.74 -19.15
C ALA A 538 -11.83 -4.19 -19.29
N ASP A 539 -12.05 -5.04 -18.28
CA ASP A 539 -11.53 -6.41 -18.28
C ASP A 539 -12.24 -7.26 -19.33
N LYS A 540 -11.44 -7.99 -20.10
CA LYS A 540 -11.89 -8.92 -21.15
C LYS A 540 -11.15 -10.23 -20.97
N PHE A 541 -11.91 -11.31 -20.99
CA PHE A 541 -11.41 -12.68 -20.99
C PHE A 541 -11.76 -13.31 -22.33
N TYR A 542 -10.76 -13.86 -22.99
CA TYR A 542 -10.87 -14.51 -24.28
C TYR A 542 -10.89 -16.02 -24.04
N THR A 543 -12.07 -16.56 -23.70
CA THR A 543 -12.26 -18.00 -23.52
C THR A 543 -11.99 -18.72 -24.83
N LYS A 544 -10.90 -19.47 -24.91
CA LYS A 544 -10.55 -20.25 -26.11
C LYS A 544 -11.11 -21.68 -26.04
N ILE A 545 -11.28 -22.20 -24.83
CA ILE A 545 -11.75 -23.56 -24.57
C ILE A 545 -12.91 -23.48 -23.57
N LYS A 546 -14.01 -24.17 -23.86
CA LYS A 546 -15.12 -24.33 -22.91
C LYS A 546 -14.84 -25.52 -22.01
N HIS A 547 -14.77 -25.26 -20.71
CA HIS A 547 -14.55 -26.29 -19.69
C HIS A 547 -15.87 -26.73 -19.06
N PRO A 548 -15.95 -27.95 -18.48
CA PRO A 548 -17.08 -28.36 -17.67
C PRO A 548 -17.33 -27.36 -16.53
N LYS A 549 -18.59 -27.02 -16.28
CA LYS A 549 -18.94 -26.05 -15.23
C LYS A 549 -18.50 -26.55 -13.87
N VAL A 550 -17.79 -25.71 -13.12
CA VAL A 550 -17.51 -25.92 -11.70
C VAL A 550 -18.83 -25.94 -10.92
N LYS A 551 -19.16 -27.08 -10.31
CA LYS A 551 -20.42 -27.29 -9.59
C LYS A 551 -20.30 -26.85 -8.14
N VAL A 552 -20.92 -25.71 -7.81
CA VAL A 552 -21.03 -25.18 -6.45
C VAL A 552 -22.49 -25.21 -6.00
N ASP A 553 -22.75 -25.62 -4.76
CA ASP A 553 -24.09 -25.55 -4.20
C ASP A 553 -24.45 -24.10 -3.81
N MET A 554 -25.37 -23.51 -4.57
CA MET A 554 -25.82 -22.12 -4.43
C MET A 554 -27.11 -21.99 -3.60
N SER A 555 -27.58 -23.07 -2.96
CA SER A 555 -28.77 -23.07 -2.10
C SER A 555 -28.61 -22.13 -0.90
N ASN A 556 -27.39 -21.99 -0.39
CA ASN A 556 -27.06 -21.09 0.70
C ASN A 556 -27.10 -19.61 0.26
N LYS A 557 -27.93 -18.80 0.95
CA LYS A 557 -28.12 -17.38 0.65
C LYS A 557 -26.83 -16.56 0.72
N LEU A 558 -25.89 -16.90 1.61
CA LEU A 558 -24.62 -16.19 1.76
C LEU A 558 -23.70 -16.48 0.57
N ILE A 559 -23.61 -17.74 0.16
CA ILE A 559 -22.87 -18.14 -1.05
C ILE A 559 -23.43 -17.41 -2.26
N ARG A 560 -24.75 -17.49 -2.51
CA ARG A 560 -25.40 -16.83 -3.67
C ARG A 560 -25.19 -15.32 -3.72
N LYS A 561 -25.06 -14.66 -2.56
CA LYS A 561 -24.82 -13.21 -2.48
C LYS A 561 -23.36 -12.83 -2.77
N ARG A 562 -22.40 -13.66 -2.35
CA ARG A 562 -20.97 -13.33 -2.39
C ARG A 562 -20.22 -13.96 -3.57
N LEU A 563 -20.58 -15.17 -3.98
CA LEU A 563 -20.03 -15.85 -5.16
C LEU A 563 -20.93 -15.58 -6.37
N LYS A 564 -20.36 -15.00 -7.43
CA LYS A 564 -21.08 -14.78 -8.70
C LYS A 564 -20.75 -15.90 -9.67
N GLU A 565 -21.74 -16.70 -10.08
CA GLU A 565 -21.53 -17.80 -11.03
C GLU A 565 -20.87 -17.34 -12.34
N LYS A 566 -21.22 -16.14 -12.81
CA LYS A 566 -20.58 -15.57 -14.00
C LYS A 566 -19.06 -15.40 -13.86
N HIS A 567 -18.54 -15.20 -12.64
CA HIS A 567 -17.10 -15.10 -12.41
C HIS A 567 -16.42 -16.46 -12.54
N LEU A 568 -17.07 -17.56 -12.12
CA LEU A 568 -16.56 -18.92 -12.33
C LEU A 568 -16.29 -19.15 -13.81
N ALA A 569 -17.28 -18.90 -14.66
CA ALA A 569 -17.14 -19.07 -16.11
C ALA A 569 -16.11 -18.11 -16.74
N LEU A 570 -16.00 -16.89 -16.21
CA LEU A 570 -15.11 -15.86 -16.75
C LEU A 570 -13.63 -16.21 -16.54
N VAL A 571 -13.27 -16.69 -15.35
CA VAL A 571 -11.86 -16.95 -14.99
C VAL A 571 -11.42 -18.38 -15.27
N ASP A 572 -12.35 -19.32 -15.53
CA ASP A 572 -12.09 -20.76 -15.68
C ASP A 572 -10.92 -21.04 -16.64
N ASP A 573 -11.03 -20.59 -17.89
CA ASP A 573 -10.03 -20.92 -18.91
C ASP A 573 -8.65 -20.34 -18.58
N LEU A 574 -8.59 -19.17 -17.94
CA LEU A 574 -7.32 -18.58 -17.48
C LEU A 574 -6.71 -19.43 -16.36
N VAL A 575 -7.48 -19.69 -15.31
CA VAL A 575 -7.00 -20.40 -14.10
C VAL A 575 -6.66 -21.86 -14.40
N ARG A 576 -7.51 -22.55 -15.16
CA ARG A 576 -7.34 -23.95 -15.53
C ARG A 576 -6.12 -24.15 -16.41
N SER A 577 -5.97 -23.32 -17.45
CA SER A 577 -4.79 -23.39 -18.31
C SER A 577 -3.50 -23.21 -17.51
N TRP A 578 -3.46 -22.28 -16.56
CA TRP A 578 -2.29 -22.12 -15.69
C TRP A 578 -2.08 -23.33 -14.77
N SER A 579 -3.14 -23.85 -14.16
CA SER A 579 -3.07 -25.04 -13.30
C SER A 579 -2.61 -26.30 -14.04
N GLU A 580 -2.78 -26.34 -15.37
CA GLU A 580 -2.42 -27.46 -16.25
C GLU A 580 -1.07 -27.28 -16.96
N GLY A 581 -0.25 -26.31 -16.53
CA GLY A 581 1.12 -26.16 -17.04
C GLY A 581 1.27 -25.23 -18.25
N CYS A 582 0.25 -24.44 -18.63
CA CYS A 582 0.38 -23.47 -19.71
C CYS A 582 1.54 -22.48 -19.46
N GLU A 583 2.33 -22.18 -20.49
CA GLU A 583 3.35 -21.14 -20.44
C GLU A 583 2.74 -19.76 -20.19
N PHE A 584 3.41 -18.93 -19.39
CA PHE A 584 2.90 -17.60 -19.04
C PHE A 584 2.63 -16.72 -20.28
N LYS A 585 3.51 -16.76 -21.29
CA LYS A 585 3.32 -16.00 -22.54
C LYS A 585 2.04 -16.40 -23.29
N LYS A 586 1.70 -17.70 -23.30
CA LYS A 586 0.44 -18.20 -23.89
C LYS A 586 -0.77 -17.82 -23.04
N LEU A 587 -0.61 -17.82 -21.72
CA LEU A 587 -1.63 -17.41 -20.76
C LEU A 587 -2.08 -15.95 -20.97
N LEU A 588 -1.15 -15.04 -21.25
CA LEU A 588 -1.46 -13.63 -21.54
C LEU A 588 -2.43 -13.45 -22.71
N SER A 589 -2.53 -14.42 -23.64
CA SER A 589 -3.47 -14.35 -24.77
C SER A 589 -4.94 -14.65 -24.38
N LYS A 590 -5.21 -15.00 -23.12
CA LYS A 590 -6.55 -15.34 -22.61
C LYS A 590 -7.25 -14.18 -21.90
N SER A 591 -6.59 -13.04 -21.71
CA SER A 591 -7.24 -11.83 -21.19
C SER A 591 -6.50 -10.57 -21.64
N ASN A 592 -7.09 -9.41 -21.41
CA ASN A 592 -6.39 -8.12 -21.56
C ASN A 592 -5.82 -7.60 -20.23
N LEU A 593 -5.75 -8.45 -19.21
CA LEU A 593 -5.18 -8.07 -17.92
C LEU A 593 -3.68 -7.82 -18.06
N ALA A 594 -3.16 -6.87 -17.27
CA ALA A 594 -1.73 -6.63 -17.21
C ALA A 594 -0.99 -7.83 -16.58
N GLU A 595 0.28 -8.01 -16.95
CA GLU A 595 1.11 -9.12 -16.49
C GLU A 595 1.17 -9.21 -14.96
N GLY A 596 1.42 -8.07 -14.30
CA GLY A 596 1.44 -7.97 -12.85
C GLY A 596 0.08 -8.19 -12.18
N ASP A 597 -1.04 -7.88 -12.86
CA ASP A 597 -2.39 -8.16 -12.35
C ASP A 597 -2.67 -9.67 -12.39
N ILE A 598 -2.25 -10.38 -13.44
CA ILE A 598 -2.39 -11.85 -13.53
C ILE A 598 -1.55 -12.53 -12.44
N ILE A 599 -0.30 -12.10 -12.23
CA ILE A 599 0.54 -12.63 -11.15
C ILE A 599 -0.14 -12.38 -9.80
N ARG A 600 -0.56 -11.13 -9.51
CA ARG A 600 -1.27 -10.80 -8.27
C ARG A 600 -2.53 -11.65 -8.09
N PHE A 601 -3.29 -11.88 -9.15
CA PHE A 601 -4.50 -12.69 -9.13
C PHE A 601 -4.20 -14.13 -8.67
N PHE A 602 -3.18 -14.80 -9.22
CA PHE A 602 -2.79 -16.13 -8.75
C PHE A 602 -2.19 -16.11 -7.33
N ARG A 603 -1.42 -15.08 -6.96
CA ARG A 603 -0.92 -14.92 -5.58
C ARG A 603 -2.06 -14.81 -4.57
N GLN A 604 -3.17 -14.15 -4.93
CA GLN A 604 -4.37 -14.09 -4.07
C GLN A 604 -5.04 -15.46 -3.93
N ILE A 605 -5.08 -16.29 -4.99
CA ILE A 605 -5.57 -17.67 -4.91
C ILE A 605 -4.70 -18.49 -3.94
N ILE A 606 -3.36 -18.40 -4.09
CA ILE A 606 -2.40 -19.09 -3.23
C ILE A 606 -2.54 -18.65 -1.76
N ASP A 607 -2.73 -17.35 -1.52
CA ASP A 607 -2.98 -16.81 -0.18
C ASP A 607 -4.24 -17.42 0.45
N ARG A 608 -5.35 -17.52 -0.30
CA ARG A 608 -6.57 -18.18 0.20
C ARG A 608 -6.36 -19.67 0.47
N LEU A 609 -5.66 -20.39 -0.41
CA LEU A 609 -5.28 -21.78 -0.16
C LEU A 609 -4.48 -21.91 1.14
N GLY A 610 -3.49 -21.02 1.34
CA GLY A 610 -2.67 -20.95 2.55
C GLY A 610 -3.49 -20.75 3.82
N GLN A 611 -4.43 -19.80 3.81
CA GLN A 611 -5.32 -19.55 4.94
C GLN A 611 -6.21 -20.76 5.26
N ILE A 612 -6.81 -21.40 4.24
CA ILE A 612 -7.66 -22.58 4.43
C ILE A 612 -6.84 -23.74 5.01
N MET A 613 -5.62 -24.00 4.50
CA MET A 613 -4.74 -25.05 5.02
C MET A 613 -4.34 -24.84 6.49
N LYS A 614 -4.12 -23.60 6.91
CA LYS A 614 -3.83 -23.27 8.32
C LYS A 614 -5.06 -23.48 9.21
N ALA A 615 -6.25 -23.21 8.68
CA ALA A 615 -7.50 -23.28 9.43
C ALA A 615 -8.11 -24.70 9.49
N GLU A 616 -7.88 -25.55 8.48
CA GLU A 616 -8.47 -26.89 8.35
C GLU A 616 -7.45 -27.93 7.88
N SER A 617 -7.14 -28.90 8.75
CA SER A 617 -6.09 -29.89 8.47
C SER A 617 -6.55 -31.03 7.55
N SER A 618 -7.84 -31.37 7.50
CA SER A 618 -8.33 -32.55 6.76
C SER A 618 -8.13 -32.47 5.24
N LEU A 619 -8.01 -31.27 4.66
CA LEU A 619 -7.84 -31.06 3.22
C LEU A 619 -6.43 -30.64 2.81
N THR A 620 -5.48 -30.69 3.75
CA THR A 620 -4.14 -30.12 3.57
C THR A 620 -3.45 -30.63 2.30
N ASP A 621 -3.43 -31.93 2.04
CA ASP A 621 -2.71 -32.48 0.89
C ASP A 621 -3.33 -32.06 -0.45
N LYS A 622 -4.66 -32.08 -0.53
CA LYS A 622 -5.40 -31.64 -1.72
C LYS A 622 -5.15 -30.15 -2.01
N LEU A 623 -5.19 -29.31 -0.97
CA LEU A 623 -4.95 -27.87 -1.10
C LEU A 623 -3.48 -27.55 -1.41
N LYS A 624 -2.53 -28.32 -0.85
CA LYS A 624 -1.11 -28.23 -1.20
C LYS A 624 -0.89 -28.55 -2.68
N ASN A 625 -1.53 -29.60 -3.20
CA ASN A 625 -1.44 -29.94 -4.62
C ASN A 625 -2.09 -28.86 -5.50
N SER A 626 -3.27 -28.34 -5.12
CA SER A 626 -3.87 -27.16 -5.77
C SER A 626 -2.91 -25.99 -5.86
N ALA A 627 -2.21 -25.67 -4.76
CA ALA A 627 -1.24 -24.57 -4.71
C ALA A 627 -0.04 -24.84 -5.63
N LYS A 628 0.57 -26.03 -5.56
CA LYS A 628 1.71 -26.42 -6.40
C LYS A 628 1.45 -26.27 -7.90
N LYS A 629 0.21 -26.48 -8.35
CA LYS A 629 -0.18 -26.32 -9.77
C LYS A 629 -0.06 -24.88 -10.28
N ILE A 630 -0.20 -23.89 -9.39
CA ILE A 630 -0.24 -22.46 -9.75
C ILE A 630 0.94 -21.66 -9.20
N ASP A 631 1.62 -22.16 -8.15
CA ASP A 631 2.79 -21.54 -7.54
C ASP A 631 4.07 -22.00 -8.26
N ARG A 632 4.27 -21.51 -9.48
CA ARG A 632 5.39 -21.86 -10.37
C ARG A 632 5.80 -20.68 -11.25
N ASP A 633 6.99 -20.77 -11.86
CA ASP A 633 7.54 -19.76 -12.76
C ASP A 633 7.42 -18.33 -12.17
N VAL A 634 6.95 -17.36 -12.96
CA VAL A 634 6.78 -15.94 -12.57
C VAL A 634 5.72 -15.68 -11.49
N VAL A 635 4.91 -16.69 -11.15
CA VAL A 635 3.94 -16.62 -10.05
C VAL A 635 4.56 -17.10 -8.74
N ALA A 636 5.61 -17.92 -8.81
CA ALA A 636 6.35 -18.33 -7.62
C ALA A 636 7.02 -17.12 -6.97
N VAL A 637 7.09 -17.12 -5.63
CA VAL A 637 7.84 -16.07 -4.94
C VAL A 637 9.32 -16.39 -5.06
N GLU A 638 10.03 -15.57 -5.82
CA GLU A 638 11.47 -15.48 -5.73
C GLU A 638 11.77 -14.38 -4.69
N PHE A 639 12.27 -14.78 -3.51
CA PHE A 639 13.00 -13.82 -2.67
C PHE A 639 14.41 -13.74 -3.23
N TYR A 640 14.72 -12.59 -3.80
CA TYR A 640 16.09 -12.15 -4.05
C TYR A 640 16.61 -11.39 -2.83
#